data_AF-A0A533Z3G1-F1
#
_entry.id   AF-A0A533Z3G1-F1
#
_cell.length_a   1.000
_cell.length_b   1.000
_cell.length_c   1.000
_cell.angle_alpha   90.00
_cell.angle_beta   90.00
_cell.angle_gamma   90.00
#
_symmetry.space_group_name_H-M   'P 1'
#
loop_
_entity.id
_entity.type
_entity.pdbx_description
1 polymer ?
#
loop_
_entity_poly.entity_id
_entity_poly.type
_entity_poly.pdbx_seq_one_letter_code
_entity_poly.pdbx_strand_id
1 'polypeptide(L)'
;MVDNSNEPWAQQLKGQTIVEDAISGRANRSALVELQHNRLMEQMARQVEAGQVTNTGLFNGMSTMHQYDGQGYLLASQPGVEPVATSGGRCPSTAPVRKYDISAINVEITLNQWLDFYPGYMYVLTENIEKVRAEEAKNAKARENEKDQYDPGAVTNGIQGDYIQPLVIRGNQGDCVKVALRNQLEGGEAVSLHIHGSSMVISATGKPATTTNPDAIVAKGKSVDMEWYIHPNTQEGGRQFHSFSNDRELTVLGMFGTFVVEPKGSRYLDPIGTGEPTEMRSGWQAIIQNGAGPDFREFVIIYHEVGDEAFRPVNKKGDFLPQRDPLTDTYRPGGRALNYRSEPFGINNMHVQHEYFGFEDESMGYSSYTFGDAPTTIPRSYLGDPAKFRLVHGGSEVFHSHHPHGGTIRWLRSPRSSDEMPLWFTAKNGPVKYPVVRTKSDRVDVQVIGPSEAFDLDTECGSGLCQQLAGDFLFHCHVAHHYVSGMWGYWRVYNTMQQGEFHTDVMPDLRELPDRKGRMKFGATSDKLIGKTVDWFGKTFQIVEKGKTNWKGNPAIVTIKDWVEMQLPTQGKPGHKDDEAGQIKSYDATVLDWAWKGNTATTEKESTIANPKYKSKTPGERQPILFEPTTGKVSWPHLRPHFGKRVMFSPNHNPAPWLEMIHQNEDGSRSVDPARPGENGVWSLCPENAGRKYYNLHFINVPIEISKGEGKEPPIVDKLGLIYVLHEEEEAVRKNNDLRYPLVFRASVYDCVDWTLTSEWLDDDFTNFQSSKINLHPHFLQFDNQSTDGVITGMSYEQSI
;
A
#
# COMPACT_ATOMS: atom_id res chain seq x y z
N MET A 1 -16.94 38.53 -14.43
CA MET A 1 -17.62 38.50 -13.11
C MET A 1 -18.42 39.78 -12.98
N VAL A 2 -19.67 39.68 -12.51
CA VAL A 2 -20.48 40.86 -12.17
C VAL A 2 -20.03 41.32 -10.79
N ASP A 3 -19.59 42.56 -10.66
CA ASP A 3 -19.17 43.16 -9.39
C ASP A 3 -20.40 43.52 -8.55
N ASN A 4 -20.72 42.65 -7.59
CA ASN A 4 -21.86 42.80 -6.69
C ASN A 4 -21.52 43.63 -5.43
N SER A 5 -20.34 44.27 -5.35
CA SER A 5 -19.92 45.04 -4.16
C SER A 5 -20.82 46.23 -3.84
N ASN A 6 -21.62 46.70 -4.79
CA ASN A 6 -22.59 47.78 -4.64
C ASN A 6 -24.03 47.33 -4.44
N GLU A 7 -24.28 46.01 -4.32
CA GLU A 7 -25.61 45.49 -4.05
C GLU A 7 -26.07 45.89 -2.62
N PRO A 8 -27.34 46.29 -2.43
CA PRO A 8 -27.84 46.79 -1.15
C PRO A 8 -27.62 45.84 0.03
N TRP A 9 -27.74 44.53 -0.19
CA TRP A 9 -27.56 43.52 0.85
C TRP A 9 -26.09 43.37 1.28
N ALA A 10 -25.14 43.55 0.36
CA ALA A 10 -23.71 43.49 0.64
C ALA A 10 -23.25 44.71 1.47
N GLN A 11 -23.81 45.89 1.19
CA GLN A 11 -23.59 47.09 2.00
C GLN A 11 -24.20 46.96 3.40
N GLN A 12 -25.35 46.31 3.52
CA GLN A 12 -26.00 46.02 4.80
C GLN A 12 -25.17 45.06 5.67
N LEU A 13 -24.65 43.99 5.06
CA LEU A 13 -23.77 43.04 5.72
C LEU A 13 -22.46 43.72 6.18
N LYS A 14 -21.84 44.55 5.32
CA LYS A 14 -20.63 45.31 5.66
C LYS A 14 -20.87 46.26 6.84
N GLY A 15 -22.01 46.95 6.86
CA GLY A 15 -22.43 47.78 8.00
C GLY A 15 -22.61 46.97 9.29
N GLN A 16 -23.21 45.78 9.19
CA GLN A 16 -23.41 44.89 10.32
C GLN A 16 -22.09 44.35 10.89
N THR A 17 -21.15 43.93 10.05
CA THR A 17 -19.84 43.43 10.48
C THR A 17 -19.02 44.53 11.18
N ILE A 18 -19.12 45.78 10.75
CA ILE A 18 -18.47 46.92 11.43
C ILE A 18 -19.05 47.11 12.84
N VAL A 19 -20.37 46.98 12.99
CA VAL A 19 -21.04 47.09 14.29
C VAL A 19 -20.68 45.92 15.21
N GLU A 20 -20.64 44.69 14.69
CA GLU A 20 -20.26 43.49 15.44
C GLU A 20 -18.77 43.50 15.87
N ASP A 21 -17.87 43.95 14.99
CA ASP A 21 -16.45 44.14 15.32
C ASP A 21 -16.25 45.27 16.35
N ALA A 22 -17.08 46.32 16.33
CA ALA A 22 -17.06 47.37 17.35
C ALA A 22 -17.57 46.88 18.72
N ILE A 23 -18.64 46.06 18.73
CA ILE A 23 -19.19 45.44 19.95
C ILE A 23 -18.20 44.45 20.56
N SER A 24 -17.40 43.75 19.75
CA SER A 24 -16.34 42.84 20.20
C SER A 24 -15.03 43.53 20.60
N GLY A 25 -15.01 44.87 20.67
CA GLY A 25 -13.83 45.65 21.09
C GLY A 25 -12.73 45.77 20.04
N ARG A 26 -13.02 45.44 18.77
CA ARG A 26 -12.08 45.42 17.64
C ARG A 26 -12.56 46.31 16.48
N ALA A 27 -12.99 47.54 16.79
CA ALA A 27 -13.58 48.48 15.83
C ALA A 27 -12.75 48.76 14.56
N ASN A 28 -11.43 48.55 14.59
CA ASN A 28 -10.52 48.77 13.45
C ASN A 28 -10.30 47.52 12.57
N ARG A 29 -10.85 46.36 12.94
CA ARG A 29 -10.58 45.08 12.25
C ARG A 29 -11.12 45.05 10.84
N SER A 30 -12.36 45.49 10.64
CA SER A 30 -12.99 45.61 9.33
C SER A 30 -12.21 46.52 8.37
N ALA A 31 -11.73 47.66 8.87
CA ALA A 31 -10.87 48.58 8.09
C ALA A 31 -9.50 47.98 7.75
N LEU A 32 -8.90 47.20 8.66
CA LEU A 32 -7.64 46.49 8.42
C LEU A 32 -7.80 45.38 7.38
N VAL A 33 -8.91 44.63 7.42
CA VAL A 33 -9.25 43.61 6.42
C VAL A 33 -9.44 44.22 5.05
N GLU A 34 -10.13 45.37 4.96
CA GLU A 34 -10.33 46.08 3.69
C GLU A 34 -9.03 46.68 3.14
N LEU A 35 -8.16 47.22 4.00
CA LEU A 35 -6.81 47.65 3.64
C LEU A 35 -5.95 46.48 3.14
N GLN A 36 -6.06 45.32 3.76
CA GLN A 36 -5.34 44.11 3.37
C GLN A 36 -5.86 43.58 2.03
N HIS A 37 -7.19 43.59 1.81
CA HIS A 37 -7.82 43.26 0.54
C HIS A 37 -7.35 44.19 -0.59
N ASN A 38 -7.36 45.51 -0.38
CA ASN A 38 -6.91 46.48 -1.37
C ASN A 38 -5.42 46.32 -1.71
N ARG A 39 -4.57 46.05 -0.71
CA ARG A 39 -3.15 45.74 -0.94
C ARG A 39 -2.97 44.47 -1.77
N LEU A 40 -3.77 43.44 -1.51
CA LEU A 40 -3.74 42.17 -2.24
C LEU A 40 -4.15 42.38 -3.70
N MET A 41 -5.20 43.17 -3.96
CA MET A 41 -5.67 43.50 -5.31
C MET A 41 -4.65 44.38 -6.08
N GLU A 42 -3.99 45.33 -5.43
CA GLU A 42 -2.88 46.08 -6.03
C GLU A 42 -1.68 45.19 -6.37
N GLN A 43 -1.36 44.22 -5.50
CA GLN A 43 -0.26 43.28 -5.73
C GLN A 43 -0.58 42.32 -6.88
N MET A 44 -1.83 41.91 -7.00
CA MET A 44 -2.36 41.09 -8.09
C MET A 44 -2.33 41.85 -9.43
N ALA A 45 -2.72 43.13 -9.45
CA ALA A 45 -2.61 43.98 -10.65
C ALA A 45 -1.14 44.13 -11.12
N ARG A 46 -0.19 44.28 -10.18
CA ARG A 46 1.24 44.32 -10.48
C ARG A 46 1.81 42.99 -11.00
N GLN A 47 1.29 41.86 -10.51
CA GLN A 47 1.69 40.53 -11.00
C GLN A 47 1.14 40.23 -12.41
N VAL A 48 -0.05 40.75 -12.74
CA VAL A 48 -0.63 40.65 -14.09
C VAL A 48 0.14 41.51 -15.10
N GLU A 49 0.60 42.71 -14.73
CA GLU A 49 1.44 43.56 -15.60
C GLU A 49 2.88 43.02 -15.78
N ALA A 50 3.38 42.17 -14.88
CA ALA A 50 4.72 41.58 -14.95
C ALA A 50 4.83 40.33 -15.86
N GLY A 51 3.77 39.95 -16.57
CA GLY A 51 3.82 38.93 -17.63
C GLY A 51 3.99 37.48 -17.18
N GLN A 52 3.69 37.12 -15.91
CA GLN A 52 3.95 35.78 -15.37
C GLN A 52 2.76 34.81 -15.30
N VAL A 53 1.58 35.13 -15.84
CA VAL A 53 0.47 34.15 -15.90
C VAL A 53 -0.25 34.22 -17.24
N THR A 54 0.17 33.42 -18.22
CA THR A 54 -0.60 33.13 -19.43
C THR A 54 -1.63 32.04 -19.12
N ASN A 55 -2.82 32.51 -18.73
CA ASN A 55 -4.02 31.73 -18.47
C ASN A 55 -4.57 31.08 -19.77
N THR A 56 -4.47 29.75 -19.92
CA THR A 56 -4.93 29.07 -21.16
C THR A 56 -5.62 27.70 -21.00
N GLY A 57 -5.73 27.11 -19.82
CA GLY A 57 -6.29 25.75 -19.64
C GLY A 57 -7.77 25.68 -19.28
N LEU A 58 -8.49 24.66 -19.79
CA LEU A 58 -9.93 24.42 -19.58
C LEU A 58 -10.31 24.06 -18.13
N PHE A 59 -9.38 23.48 -17.38
CA PHE A 59 -9.55 23.09 -15.97
C PHE A 59 -8.95 24.10 -14.96
N ASN A 60 -8.33 25.18 -15.46
CA ASN A 60 -7.69 26.20 -14.63
C ASN A 60 -8.70 27.01 -13.79
N GLY A 61 -9.97 27.02 -14.21
CA GLY A 61 -11.06 27.62 -13.45
C GLY A 61 -11.34 26.93 -12.11
N MET A 62 -10.93 25.67 -11.93
CA MET A 62 -11.10 24.96 -10.65
C MET A 62 -9.97 25.26 -9.67
N SER A 63 -8.69 25.21 -10.09
CA SER A 63 -7.55 25.55 -9.21
C SER A 63 -7.60 27.01 -8.75
N THR A 64 -7.95 27.94 -9.64
CA THR A 64 -8.09 29.37 -9.32
C THR A 64 -9.26 29.68 -8.40
N MET A 65 -10.32 28.85 -8.39
CA MET A 65 -11.45 29.01 -7.47
C MET A 65 -11.11 28.56 -6.04
N HIS A 66 -10.03 27.79 -5.86
CA HIS A 66 -9.53 27.34 -4.55
C HIS A 66 -8.38 28.19 -3.99
N GLN A 67 -7.78 29.07 -4.79
CA GLN A 67 -6.65 29.93 -4.40
C GLN A 67 -7.04 31.16 -3.53
N TYR A 68 -8.25 31.23 -3.00
CA TYR A 68 -8.70 32.34 -2.16
C TYR A 68 -8.17 32.32 -0.71
N ASP A 69 -7.18 31.48 -0.38
CA ASP A 69 -6.47 31.47 0.91
C ASP A 69 -4.98 31.91 0.78
N GLY A 70 -4.79 33.15 0.36
CA GLY A 70 -3.88 34.13 0.98
C GLY A 70 -2.35 33.95 1.13
N GLN A 71 -1.71 32.79 0.91
CA GLN A 71 -0.26 32.64 1.27
C GLN A 71 0.61 31.71 0.38
N GLY A 72 0.20 31.31 -0.84
CA GLY A 72 1.04 30.44 -1.69
C GLY A 72 2.01 31.20 -2.62
N TYR A 73 3.32 30.99 -2.50
CA TYR A 73 4.26 31.30 -3.59
C TYR A 73 4.16 30.21 -4.66
N LEU A 74 3.90 30.58 -5.92
CA LEU A 74 3.97 29.65 -7.05
C LEU A 74 5.42 29.20 -7.24
N LEU A 75 5.75 27.97 -6.87
CA LEU A 75 7.05 27.39 -7.22
C LEU A 75 7.01 27.07 -8.72
N ALA A 76 7.73 27.87 -9.50
CA ALA A 76 8.00 27.60 -10.91
C ALA A 76 9.38 26.93 -11.04
N SER A 77 9.49 25.94 -11.91
CA SER A 77 10.77 25.30 -12.28
C SER A 77 11.75 26.35 -12.83
N GLN A 78 13.01 26.35 -12.39
CA GLN A 78 14.05 27.16 -13.03
C GLN A 78 14.43 26.52 -14.38
N PRO A 79 14.24 27.20 -15.53
CA PRO A 79 14.57 26.65 -16.85
C PRO A 79 16.09 26.52 -17.11
N GLY A 80 16.94 26.87 -16.14
CA GLY A 80 18.40 26.80 -16.25
C GLY A 80 19.05 25.53 -15.70
N VAL A 81 18.28 24.61 -15.10
CA VAL A 81 18.79 23.32 -14.58
C VAL A 81 18.28 22.20 -15.49
N GLU A 82 19.20 21.54 -16.19
CA GLU A 82 18.89 20.52 -17.19
C GLU A 82 18.91 19.10 -16.57
N PRO A 83 17.79 18.34 -16.57
CA PRO A 83 17.75 16.98 -16.03
C PRO A 83 18.11 15.87 -17.05
N VAL A 84 18.26 16.23 -18.34
CA VAL A 84 18.78 15.32 -19.39
C VAL A 84 20.31 15.40 -19.44
N ALA A 85 20.97 14.26 -19.61
CA ALA A 85 22.37 14.27 -20.01
C ALA A 85 22.50 14.83 -21.45
N THR A 86 23.27 15.89 -21.63
CA THR A 86 23.59 16.45 -22.97
C THR A 86 24.63 15.60 -23.72
N SER A 87 25.23 14.62 -23.05
CA SER A 87 26.07 13.58 -23.64
C SER A 87 25.20 12.45 -24.20
N GLY A 88 24.90 12.52 -25.50
CA GLY A 88 24.07 11.53 -26.17
C GLY A 88 24.19 11.63 -27.69
N GLY A 89 23.81 10.57 -28.38
CA GLY A 89 23.84 10.50 -29.83
C GLY A 89 22.73 9.60 -30.35
N ARG A 90 22.52 9.65 -31.67
CA ARG A 90 21.53 8.79 -32.33
C ARG A 90 21.80 7.32 -32.06
N CYS A 91 20.73 6.54 -32.13
CA CYS A 91 20.85 5.09 -31.97
C CYS A 91 21.81 4.47 -33.00
N PRO A 92 22.73 3.58 -32.57
CA PRO A 92 23.49 2.77 -33.50
C PRO A 92 22.58 1.92 -34.39
N SER A 93 22.93 1.72 -35.66
CA SER A 93 22.14 0.92 -36.60
C SER A 93 22.02 -0.56 -36.21
N THR A 94 22.91 -1.05 -35.34
CA THR A 94 22.95 -2.43 -34.86
C THR A 94 22.19 -2.64 -33.54
N ALA A 95 21.70 -1.57 -32.91
CA ALA A 95 20.97 -1.68 -31.64
C ALA A 95 19.55 -2.24 -31.88
N PRO A 96 19.06 -3.20 -31.07
CA PRO A 96 17.67 -3.63 -31.12
C PRO A 96 16.72 -2.45 -30.88
N VAL A 97 15.72 -2.27 -31.74
CA VAL A 97 14.81 -1.12 -31.67
C VAL A 97 13.52 -1.50 -30.94
N ARG A 98 13.19 -0.77 -29.88
CA ARG A 98 11.88 -0.79 -29.22
C ARG A 98 11.12 0.48 -29.54
N LYS A 99 9.88 0.34 -29.99
CA LYS A 99 9.03 1.49 -30.36
C LYS A 99 7.87 1.61 -29.39
N TYR A 100 7.59 2.84 -28.97
CA TYR A 100 6.44 3.23 -28.18
C TYR A 100 5.69 4.34 -28.90
N ASP A 101 4.40 4.13 -29.08
CA ASP A 101 3.48 5.14 -29.60
C ASP A 101 2.63 5.62 -28.42
N ILE A 102 2.86 6.85 -27.99
CA ILE A 102 2.33 7.40 -26.74
C ILE A 102 1.47 8.62 -27.04
N SER A 103 0.24 8.64 -26.52
CA SER A 103 -0.62 9.81 -26.53
C SER A 103 -0.71 10.41 -25.12
N ALA A 104 -0.68 11.74 -25.06
CA ALA A 104 -1.08 12.49 -23.87
C ALA A 104 -2.57 12.83 -23.99
N ILE A 105 -3.38 12.43 -23.01
CA ILE A 105 -4.85 12.60 -23.00
C ILE A 105 -5.33 13.22 -21.69
N ASN A 106 -6.44 13.94 -21.73
CA ASN A 106 -7.28 14.20 -20.56
C ASN A 106 -8.02 12.91 -20.19
N VAL A 107 -8.19 12.64 -18.90
CA VAL A 107 -8.97 11.49 -18.42
C VAL A 107 -9.53 11.83 -17.04
N GLU A 108 -10.74 11.39 -16.79
CA GLU A 108 -11.30 11.40 -15.46
C GLU A 108 -10.73 10.22 -14.65
N ILE A 109 -9.92 10.55 -13.65
CA ILE A 109 -9.24 9.57 -12.81
C ILE A 109 -10.13 9.24 -11.62
N THR A 110 -10.61 8.00 -11.56
CA THR A 110 -11.36 7.47 -10.42
C THR A 110 -10.39 6.88 -9.39
N LEU A 111 -10.51 7.30 -8.13
CA LEU A 111 -9.57 7.02 -7.04
C LEU A 111 -9.81 5.65 -6.36
N ASN A 112 -11.07 5.24 -6.23
CA ASN A 112 -11.47 4.05 -5.45
C ASN A 112 -12.80 3.46 -5.94
N GLN A 113 -13.20 2.31 -5.39
CA GLN A 113 -14.47 1.64 -5.71
C GLN A 113 -15.71 2.41 -5.20
N TRP A 114 -15.52 3.46 -4.39
CA TRP A 114 -16.59 4.40 -3.99
C TRP A 114 -16.87 5.46 -5.06
N LEU A 115 -16.07 5.44 -6.14
CA LEU A 115 -16.15 6.32 -7.30
C LEU A 115 -15.84 7.79 -7.00
N ASP A 116 -15.03 8.06 -5.97
CA ASP A 116 -14.38 9.36 -5.82
C ASP A 116 -13.46 9.59 -7.01
N PHE A 117 -13.39 10.81 -7.53
CA PHE A 117 -12.68 11.07 -8.78
C PHE A 117 -12.20 12.52 -8.92
N TYR A 118 -11.38 12.75 -9.95
CA TYR A 118 -10.98 14.07 -10.39
C TYR A 118 -10.67 14.11 -11.89
N PRO A 119 -10.89 15.25 -12.58
CA PRO A 119 -10.38 15.42 -13.93
C PRO A 119 -8.86 15.54 -13.91
N GLY A 120 -8.17 14.74 -14.70
CA GLY A 120 -6.72 14.68 -14.74
C GLY A 120 -6.16 14.45 -16.13
N TYR A 121 -4.89 14.11 -16.15
CA TYR A 121 -4.12 13.86 -17.37
C TYR A 121 -3.37 12.54 -17.27
N MET A 122 -3.10 11.94 -18.43
CA MET A 122 -2.43 10.64 -18.47
C MET A 122 -1.64 10.46 -19.77
N TYR A 123 -0.45 9.86 -19.65
CA TYR A 123 0.21 9.21 -20.77
C TYR A 123 -0.38 7.82 -20.99
N VAL A 124 -0.63 7.45 -22.24
CA VAL A 124 -1.15 6.13 -22.60
C VAL A 124 -0.52 5.64 -23.90
N LEU A 125 -0.36 4.34 -24.05
CA LEU A 125 -0.09 3.78 -25.37
C LEU A 125 -1.28 4.07 -26.29
N THR A 126 -1.03 4.62 -27.48
CA THR A 126 -2.12 5.06 -28.38
C THR A 126 -3.09 3.93 -28.73
N GLU A 127 -2.62 2.68 -28.77
CA GLU A 127 -3.44 1.49 -28.98
C GLU A 127 -4.41 1.15 -27.83
N ASN A 128 -4.22 1.73 -26.63
CA ASN A 128 -5.04 1.48 -25.46
C ASN A 128 -6.03 2.62 -25.14
N ILE A 129 -6.07 3.71 -25.93
CA ILE A 129 -6.96 4.85 -25.69
C ILE A 129 -8.43 4.41 -25.60
N GLU A 130 -8.89 3.56 -26.52
CA GLU A 130 -10.29 3.10 -26.53
C GLU A 130 -10.66 2.33 -25.25
N LYS A 131 -9.70 1.60 -24.67
CA LYS A 131 -9.91 0.86 -23.43
C LYS A 131 -9.99 1.80 -22.22
N VAL A 132 -9.14 2.82 -22.19
CA VAL A 132 -9.21 3.90 -21.18
C VAL A 132 -10.57 4.60 -21.24
N ARG A 133 -11.03 4.98 -22.44
CA ARG A 133 -12.35 5.61 -22.62
C ARG A 133 -13.50 4.68 -22.24
N ALA A 134 -13.36 3.38 -22.45
CA ALA A 134 -14.35 2.40 -22.02
C ALA A 134 -14.45 2.31 -20.49
N GLU A 135 -13.32 2.36 -19.78
CA GLU A 135 -13.30 2.40 -18.31
C GLU A 135 -13.89 3.70 -17.76
N GLU A 136 -13.50 4.85 -18.32
CA GLU A 136 -14.05 6.17 -17.97
C GLU A 136 -15.58 6.20 -18.14
N ALA A 137 -16.08 5.70 -19.28
CA ALA A 137 -17.52 5.59 -19.53
C ALA A 137 -18.22 4.60 -18.58
N LYS A 138 -17.54 3.53 -18.14
CA LYS A 138 -18.09 2.58 -17.16
C LYS A 138 -18.18 3.23 -15.77
N ASN A 139 -17.16 3.99 -15.37
CA ASN A 139 -17.14 4.72 -14.10
C ASN A 139 -18.24 5.79 -14.05
N ALA A 140 -18.40 6.56 -15.13
CA ALA A 140 -19.47 7.55 -15.25
C ALA A 140 -20.87 6.92 -15.10
N LYS A 141 -21.12 5.80 -15.80
CA LYS A 141 -22.39 5.07 -15.67
C LYS A 141 -22.61 4.53 -14.27
N ALA A 142 -21.56 4.04 -13.61
CA ALA A 142 -21.66 3.52 -12.25
C ALA A 142 -22.02 4.63 -11.24
N ARG A 143 -21.52 5.86 -11.42
CA ARG A 143 -21.90 7.01 -10.58
C ARG A 143 -23.36 7.40 -10.72
N GLU A 144 -23.90 7.30 -11.93
CA GLU A 144 -25.31 7.58 -12.24
C GLU A 144 -26.25 6.41 -11.86
N ASN A 145 -25.71 5.26 -11.45
CA ASN A 145 -26.50 4.07 -11.17
C ASN A 145 -27.17 4.14 -9.80
N GLU A 146 -28.30 4.82 -9.72
CA GLU A 146 -29.11 4.91 -8.50
C GLU A 146 -29.67 3.54 -8.03
N LYS A 147 -29.69 2.52 -8.90
CA LYS A 147 -30.23 1.19 -8.57
C LYS A 147 -29.23 0.28 -7.86
N ASP A 148 -27.93 0.49 -8.06
CA ASP A 148 -26.86 -0.24 -7.38
C ASP A 148 -25.83 0.76 -6.88
N GLN A 149 -26.04 1.25 -5.65
CA GLN A 149 -25.15 2.21 -5.00
C GLN A 149 -23.72 1.71 -4.75
N TYR A 150 -23.46 0.41 -5.00
CA TYR A 150 -22.21 -0.30 -4.77
C TYR A 150 -21.63 -0.88 -6.07
N ASP A 151 -21.98 -0.31 -7.23
CA ASP A 151 -21.30 -0.60 -8.48
C ASP A 151 -19.90 0.05 -8.45
N PRO A 152 -18.79 -0.72 -8.45
CA PRO A 152 -17.44 -0.16 -8.43
C PRO A 152 -16.98 0.40 -9.78
N GLY A 153 -17.82 0.30 -10.83
CA GLY A 153 -17.45 0.68 -12.18
C GLY A 153 -16.34 -0.21 -12.73
N ALA A 154 -15.30 0.40 -13.27
CA ALA A 154 -14.10 -0.27 -13.79
C ALA A 154 -13.00 -0.44 -12.73
N VAL A 155 -13.11 0.18 -11.55
CA VAL A 155 -12.05 0.14 -10.53
C VAL A 155 -11.96 -1.27 -9.93
N THR A 156 -10.81 -1.91 -10.08
CA THR A 156 -10.57 -3.24 -9.50
C THR A 156 -9.84 -3.15 -8.16
N ASN A 157 -9.95 -4.19 -7.34
CA ASN A 157 -9.11 -4.35 -6.15
C ASN A 157 -7.67 -4.52 -6.62
N GLY A 158 -6.72 -3.74 -6.10
CA GLY A 158 -5.30 -3.97 -6.37
C GLY A 158 -4.73 -3.46 -7.69
N ILE A 159 -5.49 -2.71 -8.52
CA ILE A 159 -5.13 -2.31 -9.90
C ILE A 159 -4.74 -3.53 -10.77
N GLN A 160 -5.65 -4.52 -10.87
CA GLN A 160 -5.39 -5.81 -11.52
C GLN A 160 -5.84 -5.84 -12.99
N GLY A 161 -5.24 -4.97 -13.80
CA GLY A 161 -5.48 -4.90 -15.26
C GLY A 161 -6.24 -3.66 -15.73
N ASP A 162 -6.55 -2.73 -14.82
CA ASP A 162 -7.12 -1.41 -15.12
C ASP A 162 -6.28 -0.69 -16.19
N TYR A 163 -6.91 0.02 -17.12
CA TYR A 163 -6.22 0.85 -18.11
C TYR A 163 -6.00 2.29 -17.62
N ILE A 164 -6.87 2.82 -16.75
CA ILE A 164 -6.65 4.09 -16.04
C ILE A 164 -5.63 3.86 -14.92
N GLN A 165 -4.34 3.95 -15.29
CA GLN A 165 -3.17 3.84 -14.42
C GLN A 165 -2.00 4.62 -15.05
N PRO A 166 -0.95 4.99 -14.29
CA PRO A 166 0.22 5.64 -14.87
C PRO A 166 0.93 4.75 -15.90
N LEU A 167 1.50 5.36 -16.94
CA LEU A 167 2.20 4.61 -17.97
C LEU A 167 3.55 4.11 -17.46
N VAL A 168 3.70 2.79 -17.40
CA VAL A 168 4.98 2.13 -17.09
C VAL A 168 5.46 1.38 -18.32
N ILE A 169 6.57 1.80 -18.91
CA ILE A 169 7.21 1.20 -20.10
C ILE A 169 8.65 0.79 -19.79
N ARG A 170 9.25 -0.03 -20.65
CA ARG A 170 10.54 -0.69 -20.35
C ARG A 170 11.48 -0.71 -21.55
N GLY A 171 12.78 -0.79 -21.32
CA GLY A 171 13.76 -1.08 -22.36
C GLY A 171 14.99 -1.73 -21.76
N ASN A 172 15.68 -2.57 -22.53
CA ASN A 172 16.86 -3.24 -22.03
C ASN A 172 18.12 -2.41 -22.24
N GLN A 173 19.12 -2.66 -21.41
CA GLN A 173 20.49 -2.24 -21.68
C GLN A 173 20.94 -2.68 -23.09
N GLY A 174 21.34 -1.71 -23.91
CA GLY A 174 21.72 -1.90 -25.31
C GLY A 174 20.60 -1.69 -26.34
N ASP A 175 19.36 -1.45 -25.91
CA ASP A 175 18.26 -1.16 -26.82
C ASP A 175 18.27 0.31 -27.29
N CYS A 176 17.79 0.52 -28.51
CA CYS A 176 17.35 1.81 -29.00
C CYS A 176 15.85 1.96 -28.75
N VAL A 177 15.47 2.85 -27.85
CA VAL A 177 14.07 3.20 -27.57
C VAL A 177 13.67 4.34 -28.49
N LYS A 178 12.55 4.19 -29.20
CA LYS A 178 11.94 5.23 -30.04
C LYS A 178 10.54 5.53 -29.53
N VAL A 179 10.27 6.79 -29.22
CA VAL A 179 8.98 7.26 -28.69
C VAL A 179 8.37 8.23 -29.69
N ALA A 180 7.18 7.90 -30.19
CA ALA A 180 6.33 8.83 -30.93
C ALA A 180 5.31 9.42 -29.95
N LEU A 181 5.53 10.67 -29.52
CA LEU A 181 4.63 11.37 -28.60
C LEU A 181 3.59 12.17 -29.40
N ARG A 182 2.31 11.96 -29.10
CA ARG A 182 1.16 12.68 -29.69
C ARG A 182 0.43 13.48 -28.62
N ASN A 183 0.16 14.75 -28.90
CA ASN A 183 -0.65 15.57 -28.02
C ASN A 183 -2.13 15.50 -28.44
N GLN A 184 -2.95 14.86 -27.63
CA GLN A 184 -4.41 14.76 -27.82
C GLN A 184 -5.19 15.47 -26.70
N LEU A 185 -4.55 16.39 -25.97
CA LEU A 185 -5.23 17.18 -24.94
C LEU A 185 -6.29 18.10 -25.55
N GLU A 186 -7.48 18.08 -24.96
CA GLU A 186 -8.59 18.92 -25.39
C GLU A 186 -8.36 20.40 -25.05
N GLY A 187 -7.67 20.70 -23.95
CA GLY A 187 -7.47 22.06 -23.41
C GLY A 187 -6.47 22.93 -24.19
N GLY A 188 -5.70 22.37 -25.13
CA GLY A 188 -4.73 23.14 -25.92
C GLY A 188 -3.35 23.29 -25.27
N GLU A 189 -3.16 22.72 -24.09
CA GLU A 189 -1.88 22.68 -23.40
C GLU A 189 -0.84 21.95 -24.26
N ALA A 190 0.35 22.52 -24.38
CA ALA A 190 1.47 21.83 -25.00
C ALA A 190 2.05 20.80 -24.01
N VAL A 191 2.56 19.69 -24.53
CA VAL A 191 3.10 18.58 -23.73
C VAL A 191 4.51 18.23 -24.19
N SER A 192 5.35 17.76 -23.29
CA SER A 192 6.61 17.09 -23.63
C SER A 192 6.67 15.75 -22.88
N LEU A 193 7.64 14.89 -23.18
CA LEU A 193 7.89 13.69 -22.38
C LEU A 193 9.38 13.65 -22.11
N HIS A 194 9.76 13.62 -20.84
CA HIS A 194 11.14 13.65 -20.41
C HIS A 194 11.43 12.49 -19.48
N ILE A 195 12.31 11.57 -19.89
CA ILE A 195 12.77 10.47 -19.04
C ILE A 195 13.99 10.92 -18.24
N HIS A 196 13.88 10.90 -16.92
CA HIS A 196 14.94 11.37 -16.02
C HIS A 196 16.23 10.57 -16.16
N GLY A 197 17.35 11.29 -16.29
CA GLY A 197 18.68 10.70 -16.50
C GLY A 197 18.85 9.95 -17.82
N SER A 198 17.94 10.14 -18.79
CA SER A 198 18.14 9.69 -20.17
C SER A 198 19.03 10.68 -20.95
N SER A 199 19.49 10.26 -22.12
CA SER A 199 20.19 11.10 -23.11
C SER A 199 19.38 11.19 -24.41
N MET A 200 18.06 11.35 -24.25
CA MET A 200 17.09 11.33 -25.33
C MET A 200 17.29 12.51 -26.32
N VAL A 201 17.10 12.24 -27.61
CA VAL A 201 17.24 13.22 -28.69
C VAL A 201 15.98 13.26 -29.56
N ILE A 202 15.74 14.39 -30.22
CA ILE A 202 14.73 14.50 -31.27
C ILE A 202 15.23 13.76 -32.51
N SER A 203 14.48 12.77 -32.98
CA SER A 203 14.91 11.87 -34.06
C SER A 203 15.28 12.63 -35.35
N ALA A 204 14.47 13.64 -35.70
CA ALA A 204 14.66 14.43 -36.91
C ALA A 204 15.95 15.26 -36.88
N THR A 205 16.22 15.94 -35.76
CA THR A 205 17.32 16.91 -35.66
C THR A 205 18.58 16.33 -35.03
N GLY A 206 18.49 15.21 -34.30
CA GLY A 206 19.57 14.64 -33.50
C GLY A 206 19.98 15.51 -32.30
N LYS A 207 19.25 16.60 -32.01
CA LYS A 207 19.52 17.47 -30.88
C LYS A 207 18.90 16.91 -29.60
N PRO A 208 19.48 17.16 -28.42
CA PRO A 208 18.91 16.77 -27.13
C PRO A 208 17.45 17.18 -26.97
N ALA A 209 16.61 16.29 -26.44
CA ALA A 209 15.21 16.54 -26.12
C ALA A 209 15.07 17.24 -24.74
N THR A 210 15.74 18.38 -24.59
CA THR A 210 15.77 19.17 -23.36
C THR A 210 14.55 20.09 -23.24
N THR A 211 14.33 20.65 -22.04
CA THR A 211 13.24 21.61 -21.78
C THR A 211 13.41 22.91 -22.57
N THR A 212 14.66 23.25 -22.89
CA THR A 212 15.06 24.41 -23.70
C THR A 212 14.96 24.19 -25.21
N ASN A 213 14.72 22.95 -25.66
CA ASN A 213 14.55 22.64 -27.07
C ASN A 213 13.06 22.72 -27.46
N PRO A 214 12.62 23.72 -28.25
CA PRO A 214 11.22 23.84 -28.64
C PRO A 214 10.72 22.66 -29.49
N ASP A 215 11.62 21.95 -30.18
CA ASP A 215 11.26 20.74 -30.95
C ASP A 215 10.82 19.59 -30.02
N ALA A 216 11.12 19.64 -28.72
CA ALA A 216 10.68 18.66 -27.73
C ALA A 216 9.27 18.95 -27.17
N ILE A 217 8.67 20.09 -27.52
CA ILE A 217 7.36 20.53 -27.06
C ILE A 217 6.32 20.28 -28.16
N VAL A 218 5.30 19.50 -27.84
CA VAL A 218 4.27 19.06 -28.77
C VAL A 218 3.00 19.89 -28.57
N ALA A 219 2.69 20.73 -29.55
CA ALA A 219 1.42 21.46 -29.58
C ALA A 219 0.22 20.53 -29.83
N LYS A 220 -0.99 20.98 -29.49
CA LYS A 220 -2.24 20.21 -29.68
C LYS A 220 -2.37 19.65 -31.10
N GLY A 221 -2.67 18.36 -31.20
CA GLY A 221 -2.86 17.65 -32.46
C GLY A 221 -1.58 17.42 -33.27
N LYS A 222 -0.40 17.71 -32.70
CA LYS A 222 0.90 17.43 -33.30
C LYS A 222 1.56 16.21 -32.65
N SER A 223 2.69 15.81 -33.23
CA SER A 223 3.51 14.72 -32.73
C SER A 223 4.99 15.00 -32.91
N VAL A 224 5.82 14.38 -32.07
CA VAL A 224 7.28 14.37 -32.21
C VAL A 224 7.82 12.96 -32.01
N ASP A 225 8.85 12.62 -32.78
CA ASP A 225 9.60 11.38 -32.62
C ASP A 225 10.90 11.64 -31.86
N MET A 226 11.07 10.93 -30.75
CA MET A 226 12.26 10.97 -29.89
C MET A 226 12.94 9.61 -29.89
N GLU A 227 14.25 9.58 -29.69
CA GLU A 227 15.00 8.34 -29.53
C GLU A 227 16.03 8.42 -28.41
N TRP A 228 16.22 7.30 -27.71
CA TRP A 228 17.21 7.14 -26.66
C TRP A 228 17.91 5.79 -26.82
N TYR A 229 19.24 5.83 -26.98
CA TYR A 229 20.07 4.64 -26.91
C TYR A 229 20.45 4.36 -25.46
N ILE A 230 19.93 3.25 -24.92
CA ILE A 230 20.26 2.79 -23.57
C ILE A 230 21.63 2.13 -23.67
N HIS A 231 22.66 2.75 -23.11
CA HIS A 231 24.00 2.20 -23.18
C HIS A 231 24.07 0.87 -22.39
N PRO A 232 24.87 -0.12 -22.80
CA PRO A 232 24.97 -1.39 -22.07
C PRO A 232 25.40 -1.29 -20.59
N ASN A 233 25.97 -0.16 -20.18
CA ASN A 233 26.35 0.12 -18.79
C ASN A 233 25.35 1.04 -18.05
N THR A 234 24.24 1.42 -18.68
CA THR A 234 23.19 2.21 -18.02
C THR A 234 22.66 1.41 -16.84
N GLN A 235 22.55 2.06 -15.69
CA GLN A 235 22.02 1.44 -14.47
C GLN A 235 20.59 0.89 -14.72
N GLU A 236 20.39 -0.38 -14.35
CA GLU A 236 19.06 -1.01 -14.23
C GLU A 236 18.22 -0.24 -13.22
N GLY A 237 16.93 -0.04 -13.50
CA GLY A 237 16.04 0.58 -12.54
C GLY A 237 14.95 1.46 -13.13
N GLY A 238 14.03 1.87 -12.24
CA GLY A 238 12.95 2.81 -12.54
C GLY A 238 13.46 4.25 -12.74
N ARG A 239 12.89 4.95 -13.72
CA ARG A 239 13.12 6.38 -13.99
C ARG A 239 11.78 7.04 -14.20
N GLN A 240 11.46 8.08 -13.44
CA GLN A 240 10.25 8.85 -13.72
C GLN A 240 10.34 9.48 -15.11
N PHE A 241 9.19 9.66 -15.75
CA PHE A 241 9.03 10.65 -16.80
C PHE A 241 7.78 11.49 -16.59
N HIS A 242 7.84 12.75 -17.00
CA HIS A 242 6.71 13.69 -16.98
C HIS A 242 6.86 14.76 -18.09
N SER A 243 5.86 15.64 -18.21
CA SER A 243 5.91 16.80 -19.11
C SER A 243 6.60 17.96 -18.40
N PHE A 244 7.53 18.65 -19.09
CA PHE A 244 8.13 19.93 -18.64
C PHE A 244 7.45 21.16 -19.28
N SER A 245 6.55 20.96 -20.24
CA SER A 245 5.70 22.04 -20.77
C SER A 245 4.53 22.24 -19.81
N ASN A 246 4.40 23.45 -19.23
CA ASN A 246 3.42 23.73 -18.16
C ASN A 246 3.57 22.77 -16.95
N ASP A 247 4.84 22.44 -16.64
CA ASP A 247 5.36 21.30 -15.88
C ASP A 247 4.53 20.85 -14.67
N ARG A 248 4.28 21.77 -13.74
CA ARG A 248 3.65 21.42 -12.47
C ARG A 248 2.20 20.99 -12.60
N GLU A 249 1.39 21.77 -13.32
CA GLU A 249 -0.07 21.57 -13.38
C GLU A 249 -0.46 20.26 -14.06
N LEU A 250 0.24 19.90 -15.15
CA LEU A 250 -0.01 18.62 -15.81
C LEU A 250 0.43 17.46 -14.91
N THR A 251 1.61 17.57 -14.29
CA THR A 251 2.20 16.49 -13.49
C THR A 251 1.38 16.21 -12.22
N VAL A 252 1.00 17.24 -11.45
CA VAL A 252 0.20 17.05 -10.22
C VAL A 252 -1.19 16.47 -10.46
N LEU A 253 -1.72 16.64 -11.67
CA LEU A 253 -3.01 16.07 -12.08
C LEU A 253 -2.86 14.75 -12.86
N GLY A 254 -1.68 14.13 -12.82
CA GLY A 254 -1.45 12.76 -13.29
C GLY A 254 -0.55 12.62 -14.51
N MET A 255 -0.01 13.68 -15.13
CA MET A 255 0.84 13.55 -16.32
C MET A 255 2.27 13.07 -16.00
N PHE A 256 2.40 11.88 -15.40
CA PHE A 256 3.64 11.21 -15.09
C PHE A 256 3.60 9.72 -15.47
N GLY A 257 4.76 9.09 -15.50
CA GLY A 257 4.92 7.66 -15.71
C GLY A 257 6.32 7.19 -15.32
N THR A 258 6.63 5.93 -15.63
CA THR A 258 7.92 5.33 -15.30
C THR A 258 8.49 4.58 -16.50
N PHE A 259 9.75 4.86 -16.82
CA PHE A 259 10.54 4.07 -17.72
C PHE A 259 11.47 3.16 -16.90
N VAL A 260 11.39 1.85 -17.08
CA VAL A 260 12.31 0.92 -16.41
C VAL A 260 13.40 0.46 -17.37
N VAL A 261 14.66 0.60 -16.96
CA VAL A 261 15.79 -0.02 -17.65
C VAL A 261 15.99 -1.42 -17.08
N GLU A 262 15.83 -2.44 -17.92
CA GLU A 262 15.99 -3.85 -17.57
C GLU A 262 17.32 -4.44 -18.10
N PRO A 263 17.79 -5.59 -17.56
CA PRO A 263 18.99 -6.25 -18.06
C PRO A 263 18.93 -6.56 -19.55
N LYS A 264 20.11 -6.61 -20.18
CA LYS A 264 20.23 -6.94 -21.60
C LYS A 264 19.56 -8.27 -21.94
N GLY A 265 18.64 -8.24 -22.90
CA GLY A 265 17.96 -9.43 -23.42
C GLY A 265 16.74 -9.88 -22.62
N SER A 266 16.33 -9.13 -21.59
CA SER A 266 15.11 -9.44 -20.83
C SER A 266 13.84 -9.36 -21.70
N ARG A 267 12.87 -10.22 -21.38
CA ARG A 267 11.51 -10.18 -21.93
C ARG A 267 10.53 -9.79 -20.82
N TYR A 268 9.52 -9.00 -21.16
CA TYR A 268 8.52 -8.50 -20.23
C TYR A 268 7.22 -9.22 -20.48
N LEU A 269 6.71 -9.89 -19.46
CA LEU A 269 5.66 -10.88 -19.56
C LEU A 269 4.51 -10.49 -18.63
N ASP A 270 3.28 -10.65 -19.12
CA ASP A 270 2.07 -10.34 -18.34
C ASP A 270 1.91 -11.34 -17.17
N PRO A 271 1.87 -10.86 -15.90
CA PRO A 271 1.68 -11.73 -14.74
C PRO A 271 0.25 -12.29 -14.61
N ILE A 272 -0.75 -11.68 -15.25
CA ILE A 272 -2.18 -12.01 -15.07
C ILE A 272 -2.64 -13.00 -16.13
N GLY A 273 -3.35 -14.04 -15.68
CA GLY A 273 -4.00 -15.04 -16.53
C GLY A 273 -3.48 -16.45 -16.28
N THR A 274 -3.76 -17.33 -17.23
CA THR A 274 -3.34 -18.73 -17.23
C THR A 274 -2.43 -19.03 -18.42
N GLY A 275 -1.86 -20.23 -18.43
CA GLY A 275 -1.05 -20.72 -19.56
C GLY A 275 0.30 -20.03 -19.72
N GLU A 276 0.85 -20.09 -20.94
CA GLU A 276 2.11 -19.42 -21.27
C GLU A 276 1.92 -17.89 -21.20
N PRO A 277 2.83 -17.17 -20.52
CA PRO A 277 2.73 -15.73 -20.41
C PRO A 277 2.96 -15.05 -21.76
N THR A 278 2.17 -14.02 -22.02
CA THR A 278 2.26 -13.19 -23.23
C THR A 278 3.19 -12.00 -23.00
N GLU A 279 3.83 -11.51 -24.05
CA GLU A 279 4.62 -10.26 -23.95
C GLU A 279 3.71 -9.07 -23.70
N MET A 280 4.15 -8.20 -22.79
CA MET A 280 3.46 -6.95 -22.47
C MET A 280 4.30 -5.75 -22.87
N ARG A 281 3.63 -4.66 -23.27
CA ARG A 281 4.29 -3.40 -23.65
C ARG A 281 4.34 -2.38 -22.52
N SER A 282 3.36 -2.40 -21.62
CA SER A 282 3.24 -1.49 -20.49
C SER A 282 2.49 -2.10 -19.31
N GLY A 283 2.73 -1.60 -18.10
CA GLY A 283 1.97 -1.95 -16.89
C GLY A 283 2.84 -1.90 -15.63
N TRP A 284 2.25 -1.56 -14.49
CA TRP A 284 2.97 -1.39 -13.21
C TRP A 284 3.50 -2.71 -12.63
N GLN A 285 2.88 -3.84 -12.95
CA GLN A 285 3.34 -5.18 -12.58
C GLN A 285 3.79 -5.96 -13.81
N ALA A 286 4.91 -6.69 -13.71
CA ALA A 286 5.43 -7.53 -14.79
C ALA A 286 6.15 -8.77 -14.27
N ILE A 287 6.20 -9.81 -15.10
CA ILE A 287 7.21 -10.87 -14.98
C ILE A 287 8.39 -10.48 -15.87
N ILE A 288 9.58 -10.39 -15.28
CA ILE A 288 10.82 -10.19 -16.03
C ILE A 288 11.49 -11.53 -16.22
N GLN A 289 11.46 -12.03 -17.46
CA GLN A 289 12.24 -13.19 -17.85
C GLN A 289 13.68 -12.74 -18.06
N ASN A 290 14.53 -13.07 -17.10
CA ASN A 290 15.89 -12.55 -17.00
C ASN A 290 16.85 -13.52 -17.67
N GLY A 291 17.38 -13.17 -18.85
CA GLY A 291 18.24 -14.06 -19.64
C GLY A 291 19.58 -14.44 -18.98
N ALA A 292 19.96 -13.79 -17.88
CA ALA A 292 21.26 -13.99 -17.20
C ALA A 292 21.14 -14.25 -15.68
N GLY A 293 19.93 -14.41 -15.14
CA GLY A 293 19.67 -14.57 -13.71
C GLY A 293 18.32 -15.23 -13.45
N PRO A 294 17.82 -15.23 -12.20
CA PRO A 294 16.48 -15.73 -11.92
C PRO A 294 15.43 -14.80 -12.56
N ASP A 295 14.34 -15.40 -13.05
CA ASP A 295 13.15 -14.63 -13.41
C ASP A 295 12.57 -14.01 -12.14
N PHE A 296 11.94 -12.85 -12.26
CA PHE A 296 11.43 -12.12 -11.09
C PHE A 296 10.14 -11.35 -11.36
N ARG A 297 9.41 -11.08 -10.27
CA ARG A 297 8.27 -10.19 -10.23
C ARG A 297 8.75 -8.75 -10.13
N GLU A 298 8.26 -7.87 -10.99
CA GLU A 298 8.47 -6.44 -10.85
C GLU A 298 7.17 -5.76 -10.41
N PHE A 299 7.29 -4.85 -9.45
CA PHE A 299 6.22 -3.97 -9.00
C PHE A 299 6.68 -2.52 -9.02
N VAL A 300 6.04 -1.67 -9.83
CA VAL A 300 6.30 -0.22 -9.90
C VAL A 300 5.27 0.52 -9.07
N ILE A 301 5.71 1.12 -7.96
CA ILE A 301 4.86 1.84 -7.01
C ILE A 301 5.18 3.33 -7.10
N ILE A 302 4.19 4.11 -7.53
CA ILE A 302 4.31 5.54 -7.80
C ILE A 302 3.53 6.29 -6.73
N TYR A 303 4.27 6.93 -5.83
CA TYR A 303 3.73 7.78 -4.77
C TYR A 303 3.46 9.17 -5.34
N HIS A 304 2.27 9.71 -5.14
CA HIS A 304 1.96 11.07 -5.59
C HIS A 304 0.81 11.72 -4.81
N GLU A 305 0.76 13.04 -4.91
CA GLU A 305 -0.41 13.84 -4.56
C GLU A 305 -1.41 13.92 -5.71
N VAL A 306 -2.67 14.15 -5.37
CA VAL A 306 -3.72 14.49 -6.32
C VAL A 306 -3.89 16.01 -6.32
N GLY A 307 -3.37 16.65 -7.37
CA GLY A 307 -3.33 18.10 -7.50
C GLY A 307 -2.37 18.78 -6.51
N ASP A 308 -2.38 20.11 -6.52
CA ASP A 308 -1.62 20.93 -5.57
C ASP A 308 -2.28 20.95 -4.19
N GLU A 309 -1.70 21.69 -3.24
CA GLU A 309 -2.22 21.78 -1.87
C GLU A 309 -3.66 22.31 -1.75
N ALA A 310 -4.12 23.10 -2.72
CA ALA A 310 -5.47 23.65 -2.74
C ALA A 310 -6.49 22.71 -3.42
N PHE A 311 -6.02 21.73 -4.19
CA PHE A 311 -6.87 20.82 -4.95
C PHE A 311 -7.61 19.83 -4.04
N ARG A 312 -8.90 19.63 -4.33
CA ARG A 312 -9.74 18.65 -3.63
C ARG A 312 -10.41 17.76 -4.67
N PRO A 313 -10.22 16.43 -4.61
CA PRO A 313 -11.04 15.51 -5.38
C PRO A 313 -12.51 15.64 -5.00
N VAL A 314 -13.37 15.08 -5.83
CA VAL A 314 -14.81 15.06 -5.61
C VAL A 314 -15.31 13.65 -5.34
N ASN A 315 -16.39 13.54 -4.58
CA ASN A 315 -17.10 12.28 -4.39
C ASN A 315 -17.86 11.88 -5.65
N LYS A 316 -18.50 10.71 -5.63
CA LYS A 316 -19.32 10.22 -6.75
C LYS A 316 -20.45 11.15 -7.24
N LYS A 317 -20.89 12.12 -6.41
CA LYS A 317 -21.92 13.12 -6.73
C LYS A 317 -21.34 14.42 -7.29
N GLY A 318 -20.01 14.58 -7.28
CA GLY A 318 -19.33 15.79 -7.70
C GLY A 318 -19.12 16.83 -6.58
N ASP A 319 -19.43 16.49 -5.33
CA ASP A 319 -19.15 17.37 -4.18
C ASP A 319 -17.70 17.20 -3.73
N PHE A 320 -17.04 18.29 -3.32
CA PHE A 320 -15.66 18.21 -2.82
C PHE A 320 -15.55 17.33 -1.58
N LEU A 321 -14.60 16.39 -1.60
CA LEU A 321 -14.18 15.66 -0.41
C LEU A 321 -13.72 16.65 0.66
N PRO A 322 -14.03 16.45 1.96
CA PRO A 322 -13.72 17.42 3.01
C PRO A 322 -12.22 17.70 3.10
N GLN A 323 -11.82 18.91 3.54
CA GLN A 323 -10.40 19.23 3.72
C GLN A 323 -9.78 18.43 4.87
N ARG A 324 -10.57 18.16 5.91
CA ARG A 324 -10.21 17.37 7.08
C ARG A 324 -11.29 16.32 7.29
N ASP A 325 -10.91 15.07 7.39
CA ASP A 325 -11.82 13.96 7.60
C ASP A 325 -12.52 14.10 8.97
N PRO A 326 -13.87 14.01 9.03
CA PRO A 326 -14.60 14.19 10.28
C PRO A 326 -14.44 13.03 11.27
N LEU A 327 -14.01 11.84 10.83
CA LEU A 327 -13.84 10.65 11.67
C LEU A 327 -12.39 10.44 12.09
N THR A 328 -11.45 10.57 11.15
CA THR A 328 -10.04 10.24 11.39
C THR A 328 -9.14 11.46 11.53
N ASP A 329 -9.71 12.65 11.40
CA ASP A 329 -8.98 13.93 11.47
C ASP A 329 -7.93 14.15 10.38
N THR A 330 -7.82 13.21 9.43
CA THR A 330 -6.77 13.24 8.42
C THR A 330 -6.96 14.39 7.44
N TYR A 331 -5.84 14.91 6.97
CA TYR A 331 -5.81 16.04 6.07
C TYR A 331 -5.85 15.59 4.60
N ARG A 332 -6.78 16.17 3.83
CA ARG A 332 -7.04 15.90 2.41
C ARG A 332 -7.25 14.40 2.10
N PRO A 333 -8.31 13.76 2.64
CA PRO A 333 -8.66 12.40 2.26
C PRO A 333 -8.86 12.29 0.73
N GLY A 334 -8.30 11.25 0.11
CA GLY A 334 -8.29 11.10 -1.35
C GLY A 334 -7.19 11.90 -2.06
N GLY A 335 -6.51 12.82 -1.37
CA GLY A 335 -5.44 13.65 -1.93
C GLY A 335 -4.06 12.99 -1.97
N ARG A 336 -3.91 11.80 -1.36
CA ARG A 336 -2.66 11.05 -1.25
C ARG A 336 -2.86 9.69 -1.90
N ALA A 337 -2.11 9.40 -2.96
CA ALA A 337 -2.41 8.28 -3.86
C ALA A 337 -1.18 7.45 -4.23
N LEU A 338 -1.46 6.20 -4.60
CA LEU A 338 -0.53 5.25 -5.19
C LEU A 338 -1.06 4.87 -6.58
N ASN A 339 -0.27 5.09 -7.62
CA ASN A 339 -0.63 4.75 -9.01
C ASN A 339 -2.05 5.22 -9.41
N TYR A 340 -2.41 6.47 -9.10
CA TYR A 340 -3.74 7.09 -9.28
C TYR A 340 -4.87 6.62 -8.36
N ARG A 341 -4.61 5.73 -7.39
CA ARG A 341 -5.63 5.20 -6.49
C ARG A 341 -5.38 5.67 -5.06
N SER A 342 -6.46 5.86 -4.30
CA SER A 342 -6.41 6.33 -2.91
C SER A 342 -7.53 5.70 -2.10
N GLU A 343 -7.21 5.18 -0.92
CA GLU A 343 -8.18 4.50 -0.03
C GLU A 343 -8.21 5.14 1.36
N PRO A 344 -8.84 6.32 1.51
CA PRO A 344 -8.95 6.97 2.82
C PRO A 344 -9.81 6.15 3.80
N PHE A 345 -9.44 6.15 5.07
CA PHE A 345 -10.11 5.34 6.10
C PHE A 345 -11.52 5.84 6.45
N GLY A 346 -11.64 7.14 6.73
CA GLY A 346 -12.82 7.73 7.35
C GLY A 346 -13.98 7.94 6.38
N ILE A 347 -13.81 8.83 5.39
CA ILE A 347 -14.89 9.34 4.52
C ILE A 347 -15.70 8.28 3.75
N ASN A 348 -15.18 7.06 3.60
CA ASN A 348 -15.81 5.98 2.86
C ASN A 348 -16.13 4.80 3.78
N ASN A 349 -15.13 3.96 4.10
CA ASN A 349 -15.35 2.70 4.81
C ASN A 349 -15.94 2.89 6.21
N MET A 350 -15.29 3.69 7.06
CA MET A 350 -15.75 3.92 8.43
C MET A 350 -17.06 4.70 8.49
N HIS A 351 -17.25 5.67 7.59
CA HIS A 351 -18.52 6.39 7.50
C HIS A 351 -19.70 5.45 7.22
N VAL A 352 -19.56 4.54 6.26
CA VAL A 352 -20.60 3.54 5.97
C VAL A 352 -20.73 2.51 7.09
N GLN A 353 -19.63 2.14 7.76
CA GLN A 353 -19.68 1.28 8.95
C GLN A 353 -20.53 1.91 10.06
N HIS A 354 -20.32 3.20 10.33
CA HIS A 354 -21.09 3.97 11.30
C HIS A 354 -22.58 4.02 10.93
N GLU A 355 -22.91 4.31 9.68
CA GLU A 355 -24.31 4.35 9.21
C GLU A 355 -25.03 3.00 9.37
N TYR A 356 -24.34 1.89 9.11
CA TYR A 356 -24.92 0.55 9.15
C TYR A 356 -25.03 -0.03 10.57
N PHE A 357 -23.99 0.17 11.38
CA PHE A 357 -23.85 -0.56 12.64
C PHE A 357 -23.88 0.34 13.89
N GLY A 358 -23.73 1.65 13.72
CA GLY A 358 -23.69 2.63 14.81
C GLY A 358 -22.33 2.71 15.52
N PHE A 359 -21.27 2.22 14.88
CA PHE A 359 -19.89 2.31 15.37
C PHE A 359 -18.90 2.37 14.19
N GLU A 360 -17.71 2.85 14.49
CA GLU A 360 -16.58 2.97 13.57
C GLU A 360 -15.32 2.45 14.26
N ASP A 361 -14.43 1.79 13.50
CA ASP A 361 -13.22 1.20 14.06
C ASP A 361 -12.02 1.48 13.15
N GLU A 362 -11.24 2.51 13.51
CA GLU A 362 -10.04 2.90 12.77
C GLU A 362 -8.96 1.83 12.81
N SER A 363 -8.89 1.01 13.88
CA SER A 363 -7.88 -0.05 13.99
C SER A 363 -8.00 -1.11 12.90
N MET A 364 -9.19 -1.20 12.27
CA MET A 364 -9.48 -2.09 11.15
C MET A 364 -9.22 -1.44 9.78
N GLY A 365 -8.69 -0.22 9.70
CA GLY A 365 -8.56 0.53 8.45
C GLY A 365 -7.80 -0.20 7.33
N TYR A 366 -6.81 -1.03 7.69
CA TYR A 366 -6.05 -1.87 6.75
C TYR A 366 -6.66 -3.26 6.49
N SER A 367 -7.71 -3.63 7.23
CA SER A 367 -8.31 -4.97 7.21
C SER A 367 -9.15 -5.18 5.96
N SER A 368 -8.71 -6.09 5.10
CA SER A 368 -9.50 -6.56 3.97
C SER A 368 -10.58 -7.55 4.37
N TYR A 369 -10.46 -8.19 5.55
CA TYR A 369 -11.58 -8.91 6.14
C TYR A 369 -12.72 -7.94 6.48
N THR A 370 -12.43 -6.82 7.12
CA THR A 370 -13.45 -5.85 7.58
C THR A 370 -13.98 -4.98 6.45
N PHE A 371 -13.12 -4.54 5.52
CA PHE A 371 -13.49 -3.54 4.51
C PHE A 371 -13.31 -4.00 3.05
N GLY A 372 -12.81 -5.21 2.82
CA GLY A 372 -12.45 -5.68 1.47
C GLY A 372 -11.08 -5.16 1.01
N ASP A 373 -10.53 -5.81 -0.02
CA ASP A 373 -9.22 -5.45 -0.58
C ASP A 373 -9.22 -4.01 -1.15
N ALA A 374 -8.13 -3.27 -0.95
CA ALA A 374 -8.01 -1.87 -1.38
C ALA A 374 -7.94 -1.71 -2.91
N PRO A 375 -8.37 -0.56 -3.47
CA PRO A 375 -8.18 -0.21 -4.89
C PRO A 375 -6.74 0.17 -5.23
N THR A 376 -5.95 0.57 -4.22
CA THR A 376 -4.52 0.86 -4.38
C THR A 376 -3.75 -0.38 -4.80
N THR A 377 -2.50 -0.22 -5.22
CA THR A 377 -1.67 -1.33 -5.73
C THR A 377 -1.59 -2.49 -4.72
N ILE A 378 -1.96 -3.70 -5.14
CA ILE A 378 -1.72 -4.94 -4.40
C ILE A 378 -0.78 -5.83 -5.23
N PRO A 379 0.53 -5.75 -5.00
CA PRO A 379 1.52 -6.68 -5.54
C PRO A 379 1.16 -8.13 -5.19
N ARG A 380 1.32 -9.04 -6.15
CA ARG A 380 0.94 -10.45 -5.99
C ARG A 380 2.07 -11.38 -6.43
N SER A 381 2.37 -12.37 -5.62
CA SER A 381 3.47 -13.32 -5.89
C SER A 381 3.26 -14.67 -5.19
N TYR A 382 4.00 -15.68 -5.61
CA TYR A 382 4.04 -16.96 -4.92
C TYR A 382 5.23 -17.05 -3.96
N LEU A 383 5.08 -17.88 -2.93
CA LEU A 383 6.10 -18.11 -1.92
C LEU A 383 7.45 -18.51 -2.54
N GLY A 384 8.49 -17.72 -2.27
CA GLY A 384 9.84 -17.90 -2.81
C GLY A 384 10.10 -17.29 -4.21
N ASP A 385 9.12 -16.61 -4.82
CA ASP A 385 9.35 -15.81 -6.03
C ASP A 385 10.33 -14.66 -5.74
N PRO A 386 11.39 -14.45 -6.53
CA PRO A 386 12.15 -13.22 -6.50
C PRO A 386 11.26 -12.06 -6.90
N ALA A 387 11.38 -10.94 -6.17
CA ALA A 387 10.59 -9.75 -6.41
C ALA A 387 11.45 -8.49 -6.26
N LYS A 388 11.21 -7.51 -7.13
CA LYS A 388 11.81 -6.18 -7.08
C LYS A 388 10.73 -5.13 -7.08
N PHE A 389 10.89 -4.11 -6.23
CA PHE A 389 10.00 -2.95 -6.21
C PHE A 389 10.72 -1.74 -6.78
N ARG A 390 10.07 -1.03 -7.70
CA ARG A 390 10.53 0.22 -8.29
C ARG A 390 9.71 1.34 -7.65
N LEU A 391 10.30 2.06 -6.71
CA LEU A 391 9.67 3.20 -6.07
C LEU A 391 9.90 4.44 -6.92
N VAL A 392 8.85 5.22 -7.15
CA VAL A 392 8.92 6.46 -7.92
C VAL A 392 8.05 7.50 -7.24
N HIS A 393 8.51 8.75 -7.19
CA HIS A 393 7.66 9.87 -6.83
C HIS A 393 7.07 10.49 -8.09
N GLY A 394 5.75 10.40 -8.24
CA GLY A 394 5.00 10.95 -9.37
C GLY A 394 4.52 12.39 -9.17
N GLY A 395 4.50 12.88 -7.93
CA GLY A 395 3.99 14.19 -7.55
C GLY A 395 5.05 15.30 -7.60
N SER A 396 4.78 16.42 -6.92
CA SER A 396 5.64 17.62 -7.02
C SER A 396 5.97 18.34 -5.70
N GLU A 397 5.32 17.98 -4.58
CA GLU A 397 5.34 18.85 -3.39
C GLU A 397 5.92 18.19 -2.13
N VAL A 398 5.46 17.00 -1.77
CA VAL A 398 5.74 16.43 -0.45
C VAL A 398 6.60 15.18 -0.56
N PHE A 399 7.51 14.98 0.38
CA PHE A 399 8.24 13.72 0.48
C PHE A 399 7.32 12.59 0.95
N HIS A 400 7.56 11.39 0.44
CA HIS A 400 6.86 10.20 0.88
C HIS A 400 7.86 9.16 1.40
N SER A 401 7.48 8.46 2.45
CA SER A 401 8.34 7.46 3.10
C SER A 401 7.77 6.08 2.85
N HIS A 402 8.22 5.37 1.81
CA HIS A 402 7.83 3.99 1.59
C HIS A 402 8.29 3.13 2.76
N HIS A 403 7.33 2.59 3.51
CA HIS A 403 7.59 1.70 4.62
C HIS A 403 6.74 0.44 4.47
N PRO A 404 7.37 -0.68 4.06
CA PRO A 404 6.74 -1.98 4.08
C PRO A 404 6.95 -2.68 5.43
N HIS A 405 6.00 -3.52 5.79
CA HIS A 405 5.93 -4.30 7.01
C HIS A 405 6.32 -5.76 6.72
N GLY A 406 7.05 -6.41 7.63
CA GLY A 406 7.65 -7.72 7.36
C GLY A 406 8.83 -8.08 8.24
N GLY A 407 8.83 -9.27 8.85
CA GLY A 407 9.90 -9.64 9.79
C GLY A 407 11.32 -9.74 9.20
N THR A 408 11.48 -9.79 7.87
CA THR A 408 12.78 -9.44 7.25
C THR A 408 12.62 -8.57 6.02
N ILE A 409 11.62 -7.70 5.99
CA ILE A 409 11.47 -6.78 4.86
C ILE A 409 12.48 -5.65 5.02
N ARG A 410 13.62 -5.85 4.38
CA ARG A 410 14.74 -4.91 4.41
C ARG A 410 15.56 -5.07 3.15
N TRP A 411 16.31 -4.04 2.83
CA TRP A 411 17.21 -3.98 1.69
C TRP A 411 18.43 -3.15 2.06
N LEU A 412 19.45 -3.19 1.22
CA LEU A 412 20.61 -2.34 1.41
C LEU A 412 20.29 -0.91 1.01
N ARG A 413 20.69 0.07 1.83
CA ARG A 413 20.59 1.50 1.50
C ARG A 413 21.24 1.82 0.15
N SER A 414 22.31 1.09 -0.18
CA SER A 414 22.91 1.07 -1.51
C SER A 414 22.74 -0.34 -2.11
N PRO A 415 21.64 -0.60 -2.85
CA PRO A 415 21.26 -1.95 -3.32
C PRO A 415 22.40 -2.69 -4.02
N ARG A 416 23.17 -1.98 -4.84
CA ARG A 416 24.26 -2.56 -5.65
C ARG A 416 25.60 -2.73 -4.94
N SER A 417 25.69 -2.32 -3.68
CA SER A 417 26.94 -2.43 -2.91
C SER A 417 27.31 -3.89 -2.58
N SER A 418 26.39 -4.84 -2.76
CA SER A 418 26.63 -6.27 -2.54
C SER A 418 26.24 -7.14 -3.73
N ASP A 419 26.41 -6.67 -4.97
CA ASP A 419 26.15 -7.48 -6.20
C ASP A 419 26.90 -8.84 -6.18
N GLU A 420 27.98 -8.97 -5.39
CA GLU A 420 28.74 -10.20 -5.15
C GLU A 420 28.00 -11.24 -4.26
N MET A 421 26.96 -10.84 -3.53
CA MET A 421 26.16 -11.68 -2.62
C MET A 421 24.67 -11.25 -2.61
N PRO A 422 23.93 -11.45 -3.72
CA PRO A 422 22.53 -11.03 -3.80
C PRO A 422 21.62 -11.89 -2.92
N LEU A 423 20.95 -11.27 -1.94
CA LEU A 423 20.01 -11.95 -1.04
C LEU A 423 18.58 -12.01 -1.58
N TRP A 424 18.22 -11.21 -2.58
CA TRP A 424 16.83 -11.02 -3.01
C TRP A 424 16.16 -12.24 -3.67
N PHE A 425 16.89 -13.34 -3.90
CA PHE A 425 16.36 -14.61 -4.42
C PHE A 425 16.81 -15.84 -3.61
N THR A 426 17.30 -15.67 -2.38
CA THR A 426 17.91 -16.78 -1.62
C THR A 426 16.92 -17.73 -0.95
N ALA A 427 15.72 -17.28 -0.57
CA ALA A 427 14.69 -18.14 0.03
C ALA A 427 13.92 -19.00 -0.99
N LYS A 428 14.55 -19.26 -2.14
CA LYS A 428 13.95 -20.02 -3.23
C LYS A 428 13.64 -21.47 -2.87
N ASN A 429 14.17 -22.08 -1.81
CA ASN A 429 13.97 -23.52 -1.52
C ASN A 429 13.72 -23.79 -0.03
N GLY A 430 13.38 -22.77 0.73
CA GLY A 430 13.36 -22.89 2.18
C GLY A 430 13.58 -21.53 2.85
N PRO A 431 13.28 -21.44 4.16
CA PRO A 431 13.62 -20.29 4.96
C PRO A 431 15.13 -20.13 5.08
N VAL A 432 15.59 -18.89 5.17
CA VAL A 432 16.98 -18.50 5.40
C VAL A 432 17.11 -18.03 6.85
N LYS A 433 17.50 -18.94 7.75
CA LYS A 433 17.57 -18.66 9.20
C LYS A 433 18.78 -17.82 9.62
N TYR A 434 19.87 -17.89 8.86
CA TYR A 434 21.13 -17.21 9.17
C TYR A 434 21.60 -16.34 7.99
N PRO A 435 20.84 -15.29 7.61
CA PRO A 435 21.26 -14.39 6.54
C PRO A 435 22.52 -13.60 6.95
N VAL A 436 23.39 -13.27 5.99
CA VAL A 436 24.65 -12.55 6.26
C VAL A 436 24.36 -11.14 6.79
N VAL A 437 24.66 -10.87 8.06
CA VAL A 437 24.31 -9.59 8.71
C VAL A 437 25.35 -8.48 8.46
N ARG A 438 26.61 -8.80 8.16
CA ARG A 438 27.66 -7.79 7.92
C ARG A 438 27.83 -7.52 6.42
N THR A 439 27.39 -6.36 5.97
CA THR A 439 27.38 -5.95 4.56
C THR A 439 28.14 -4.63 4.35
N LYS A 440 28.48 -4.31 3.09
CA LYS A 440 29.17 -3.05 2.73
C LYS A 440 28.29 -1.80 2.88
N SER A 441 26.97 -1.99 2.91
CA SER A 441 25.96 -0.96 3.12
C SER A 441 25.05 -1.39 4.26
N ASP A 442 24.53 -0.41 5.00
CA ASP A 442 23.54 -0.66 6.05
C ASP A 442 22.22 -1.12 5.45
N ARG A 443 21.47 -1.87 6.25
CA ARG A 443 20.11 -2.26 5.91
C ARG A 443 19.13 -1.18 6.34
N VAL A 444 18.12 -0.98 5.51
CA VAL A 444 16.98 -0.11 5.79
C VAL A 444 15.69 -0.84 5.44
N ASP A 445 14.60 -0.38 6.04
CA ASP A 445 13.22 -0.84 5.87
C ASP A 445 12.26 0.34 5.65
N VAL A 446 12.81 1.54 5.49
CA VAL A 446 12.09 2.75 5.11
C VAL A 446 12.90 3.46 4.03
N GLN A 447 12.25 3.88 2.96
CA GLN A 447 12.84 4.70 1.92
C GLN A 447 12.05 5.99 1.74
N VAL A 448 12.69 7.12 2.03
CA VAL A 448 12.15 8.44 1.68
C VAL A 448 12.40 8.67 0.19
N ILE A 449 11.37 9.12 -0.53
CA ILE A 449 11.43 9.54 -1.92
C ILE A 449 10.84 10.95 -2.03
N GLY A 450 11.59 11.87 -2.60
CA GLY A 450 11.15 13.21 -2.95
C GLY A 450 10.67 13.31 -4.40
N PRO A 451 10.06 14.45 -4.79
CA PRO A 451 9.68 14.70 -6.17
C PRO A 451 10.83 14.43 -7.15
N SER A 452 10.53 13.76 -8.27
CA SER A 452 11.54 13.36 -9.27
C SER A 452 12.55 12.30 -8.84
N GLU A 453 12.43 11.71 -7.66
CA GLU A 453 13.29 10.61 -7.23
C GLU A 453 12.67 9.24 -7.59
N ALA A 454 13.56 8.30 -7.89
CA ALA A 454 13.23 6.89 -8.04
C ALA A 454 14.26 6.05 -7.27
N PHE A 455 13.79 4.94 -6.71
CA PHE A 455 14.62 4.01 -5.94
C PHE A 455 14.23 2.56 -6.23
N ASP A 456 15.21 1.71 -6.49
CA ASP A 456 15.00 0.28 -6.73
C ASP A 456 15.27 -0.51 -5.44
N LEU A 457 14.25 -1.24 -4.99
CA LEU A 457 14.31 -2.11 -3.83
C LEU A 457 14.52 -3.56 -4.26
N ASP A 458 15.62 -4.13 -3.80
CA ASP A 458 15.89 -5.56 -3.82
C ASP A 458 15.60 -6.13 -2.42
N THR A 459 14.35 -6.50 -2.17
CA THR A 459 13.92 -7.04 -0.87
C THR A 459 14.63 -8.35 -0.58
N GLU A 460 15.27 -8.45 0.60
CA GLU A 460 15.98 -9.67 1.00
C GLU A 460 15.06 -10.90 0.95
N CYS A 461 15.61 -12.00 0.43
CA CYS A 461 14.97 -13.32 0.32
C CYS A 461 13.76 -13.41 -0.64
N GLY A 462 13.22 -12.30 -1.15
CA GLY A 462 12.11 -12.29 -2.09
C GLY A 462 10.76 -12.55 -1.41
N SER A 463 9.82 -13.18 -2.13
CA SER A 463 8.43 -13.35 -1.72
C SER A 463 8.27 -14.28 -0.52
N GLY A 464 7.67 -13.74 0.54
CA GLY A 464 7.58 -14.41 1.84
C GLY A 464 8.83 -14.26 2.71
N LEU A 465 9.77 -13.40 2.28
CA LEU A 465 10.92 -12.98 3.07
C LEU A 465 11.80 -14.16 3.49
N CYS A 466 12.73 -13.96 4.43
CA CYS A 466 13.65 -15.03 4.82
C CYS A 466 12.97 -16.10 5.67
N GLN A 467 11.81 -15.82 6.27
CA GLN A 467 11.04 -16.78 7.04
C GLN A 467 10.23 -17.74 6.16
N GLN A 468 10.01 -17.38 4.90
CA GLN A 468 9.15 -18.08 3.96
C GLN A 468 7.68 -18.14 4.44
N LEU A 469 7.12 -16.94 4.60
CA LEU A 469 5.77 -16.67 5.06
C LEU A 469 4.80 -16.41 3.90
N ALA A 470 3.65 -17.09 3.88
CA ALA A 470 2.50 -16.64 3.09
C ALA A 470 1.67 -15.67 3.93
N GLY A 471 1.25 -14.55 3.36
CA GLY A 471 0.66 -13.46 4.12
C GLY A 471 0.46 -12.20 3.29
N ASP A 472 -0.14 -11.19 3.93
CA ASP A 472 -0.27 -9.84 3.39
C ASP A 472 0.73 -8.92 4.12
N PHE A 473 1.65 -8.30 3.38
CA PHE A 473 2.71 -7.45 3.90
C PHE A 473 2.38 -5.99 3.59
N LEU A 474 2.00 -5.20 4.60
CA LEU A 474 1.59 -3.81 4.43
C LEU A 474 2.72 -3.00 3.80
N PHE A 475 2.39 -2.01 2.99
CA PHE A 475 3.27 -0.89 2.74
C PHE A 475 2.46 0.40 2.66
N HIS A 476 3.03 1.47 3.19
CA HIS A 476 2.35 2.76 3.23
C HIS A 476 3.36 3.90 3.19
N CYS A 477 2.88 5.14 3.10
CA CYS A 477 3.71 6.28 3.42
C CYS A 477 3.83 6.44 4.94
N HIS A 478 5.02 6.44 5.52
CA HIS A 478 5.26 6.53 6.97
C HIS A 478 5.02 7.94 7.58
N VAL A 479 4.25 8.78 6.89
CA VAL A 479 3.72 10.04 7.42
C VAL A 479 2.28 9.77 7.78
N ALA A 480 1.91 9.92 9.05
CA ALA A 480 0.62 9.47 9.59
C ALA A 480 -0.58 9.89 8.73
N HIS A 481 -0.71 11.19 8.48
CA HIS A 481 -1.78 11.74 7.66
C HIS A 481 -1.79 11.24 6.21
N HIS A 482 -0.67 10.77 5.66
CA HIS A 482 -0.67 10.29 4.27
C HIS A 482 -1.32 8.93 4.13
N TYR A 483 -1.05 7.98 5.03
CA TYR A 483 -1.65 6.65 4.93
C TYR A 483 -3.14 6.69 5.27
N VAL A 484 -3.55 7.44 6.30
CA VAL A 484 -4.98 7.59 6.67
C VAL A 484 -5.76 8.29 5.55
N SER A 485 -5.13 9.24 4.84
CA SER A 485 -5.73 9.89 3.66
C SER A 485 -5.73 9.04 2.40
N GLY A 486 -5.16 7.83 2.43
CA GLY A 486 -5.33 6.81 1.40
C GLY A 486 -4.08 6.29 0.68
N MET A 487 -2.89 6.63 1.17
CA MET A 487 -1.61 6.22 0.57
C MET A 487 -1.03 4.95 1.25
N TRP A 488 -1.65 3.82 0.98
CA TRP A 488 -1.26 2.50 1.47
C TRP A 488 -1.70 1.38 0.53
N GLY A 489 -1.08 0.21 0.65
CA GLY A 489 -1.42 -1.02 -0.05
C GLY A 489 -0.72 -2.19 0.66
N TYR A 490 -0.79 -3.40 0.13
CA TYR A 490 -0.03 -4.53 0.70
C TYR A 490 0.38 -5.52 -0.38
N TRP A 491 1.49 -6.20 -0.14
CA TRP A 491 1.99 -7.27 -0.98
C TRP A 491 1.42 -8.61 -0.51
N ARG A 492 0.65 -9.29 -1.36
CA ARG A 492 0.07 -10.60 -1.06
C ARG A 492 0.93 -11.73 -1.60
N VAL A 493 1.36 -12.62 -0.70
CA VAL A 493 2.18 -13.80 -1.01
C VAL A 493 1.35 -15.06 -0.79
N TYR A 494 1.12 -15.82 -1.87
CA TYR A 494 0.33 -17.04 -1.85
C TYR A 494 1.21 -18.29 -1.69
N ASN A 495 0.69 -19.31 -1.00
CA ASN A 495 1.27 -20.66 -0.93
C ASN A 495 0.58 -21.68 -1.86
N THR A 496 -0.47 -21.29 -2.58
CA THR A 496 -1.17 -22.15 -3.54
C THR A 496 -1.46 -21.42 -4.84
N MET A 497 -1.59 -22.16 -5.92
CA MET A 497 -1.88 -21.62 -7.25
C MET A 497 -3.22 -20.89 -7.26
N GLN A 498 -3.21 -19.62 -7.67
CA GLN A 498 -4.39 -18.76 -7.80
C GLN A 498 -4.91 -18.78 -9.23
N GLN A 499 -5.59 -19.85 -9.60
CA GLN A 499 -6.22 -19.97 -10.92
C GLN A 499 -7.55 -20.73 -10.86
N GLY A 500 -8.54 -20.25 -11.61
CA GLY A 500 -9.83 -20.93 -11.80
C GLY A 500 -10.64 -21.08 -10.52
N GLU A 501 -11.11 -22.31 -10.24
CA GLU A 501 -11.92 -22.60 -9.04
C GLU A 501 -11.11 -22.65 -7.73
N PHE A 502 -9.78 -22.60 -7.82
CA PHE A 502 -8.89 -22.69 -6.66
C PHE A 502 -8.51 -21.33 -6.07
N HIS A 503 -9.15 -20.24 -6.52
CA HIS A 503 -8.95 -18.92 -5.94
C HIS A 503 -9.31 -18.88 -4.46
N THR A 504 -8.41 -18.28 -3.70
CA THR A 504 -8.63 -17.97 -2.29
C THR A 504 -9.16 -16.55 -2.07
N ASP A 505 -9.10 -15.69 -3.08
CA ASP A 505 -9.66 -14.33 -3.06
C ASP A 505 -10.41 -13.99 -4.37
N VAL A 506 -10.70 -12.70 -4.58
CA VAL A 506 -11.43 -12.20 -5.76
C VAL A 506 -10.51 -11.72 -6.89
N MET A 507 -9.19 -11.85 -6.72
CA MET A 507 -8.22 -11.34 -7.68
C MET A 507 -8.21 -12.18 -8.97
N PRO A 508 -7.77 -11.62 -10.11
CA PRO A 508 -7.65 -12.39 -11.36
C PRO A 508 -6.62 -13.52 -11.27
N ASP A 509 -6.68 -14.50 -12.18
CA ASP A 509 -5.69 -15.59 -12.26
C ASP A 509 -4.24 -15.05 -12.24
N LEU A 510 -3.34 -15.72 -11.51
CA LEU A 510 -1.93 -15.35 -11.40
C LEU A 510 -1.02 -16.42 -12.00
N ARG A 511 -0.14 -16.04 -12.92
CA ARG A 511 0.88 -16.93 -13.50
C ARG A 511 2.07 -17.13 -12.58
N GLU A 512 2.71 -18.29 -12.67
CA GLU A 512 4.04 -18.54 -12.09
C GLU A 512 5.16 -17.89 -12.92
N LEU A 513 6.33 -17.71 -12.32
CA LEU A 513 7.53 -17.31 -13.06
C LEU A 513 7.98 -18.45 -14.02
N PRO A 514 8.44 -18.13 -15.25
CA PRO A 514 8.80 -19.14 -16.25
C PRO A 514 9.90 -20.12 -15.78
N ASP A 515 10.92 -19.62 -15.09
CA ASP A 515 12.04 -20.41 -14.56
C ASP A 515 11.68 -21.46 -13.49
N ARG A 516 10.45 -21.46 -12.98
CA ARG A 516 10.00 -22.32 -11.87
C ARG A 516 8.57 -22.84 -12.02
N LYS A 517 8.08 -22.91 -13.25
CA LYS A 517 6.75 -23.42 -13.56
C LYS A 517 6.48 -24.81 -12.94
N GLY A 518 5.29 -24.99 -12.38
CA GLY A 518 4.83 -26.23 -11.75
C GLY A 518 5.29 -26.40 -10.30
N ARG A 519 5.93 -25.38 -9.72
CA ARG A 519 6.35 -25.37 -8.32
C ARG A 519 5.14 -25.23 -7.41
N MET A 520 4.24 -24.29 -7.72
CA MET A 520 3.02 -24.10 -6.97
C MET A 520 1.99 -25.17 -7.27
N LYS A 521 1.31 -25.61 -6.20
CA LYS A 521 0.26 -26.63 -6.27
C LYS A 521 -1.10 -25.97 -6.08
N PHE A 522 -2.10 -26.54 -6.74
CA PHE A 522 -3.49 -26.19 -6.48
C PHE A 522 -3.88 -26.61 -5.07
N GLY A 523 -4.68 -25.78 -4.41
CA GLY A 523 -5.23 -26.07 -3.09
C GLY A 523 -6.10 -27.33 -3.12
N ALA A 524 -6.11 -28.07 -2.03
CA ALA A 524 -6.91 -29.28 -1.84
C ALA A 524 -7.76 -29.16 -0.57
N THR A 525 -8.96 -29.74 -0.58
CA THR A 525 -9.79 -29.80 0.63
C THR A 525 -9.19 -30.73 1.69
N SER A 526 -9.52 -30.53 2.96
CA SER A 526 -8.94 -31.29 4.08
C SER A 526 -9.15 -32.81 3.97
N ASP A 527 -10.25 -33.29 3.39
CA ASP A 527 -10.46 -34.73 3.14
C ASP A 527 -9.43 -35.33 2.18
N LYS A 528 -8.85 -34.52 1.28
CA LYS A 528 -7.80 -34.93 0.34
C LYS A 528 -6.40 -34.94 0.96
N LEU A 529 -6.25 -34.52 2.21
CA LEU A 529 -5.01 -34.68 2.96
C LEU A 529 -4.91 -36.05 3.64
N ILE A 530 -6.05 -36.73 3.87
CA ILE A 530 -6.09 -38.03 4.53
C ILE A 530 -5.24 -39.05 3.75
N GLY A 531 -4.37 -39.77 4.45
CA GLY A 531 -3.47 -40.77 3.91
C GLY A 531 -2.20 -40.19 3.27
N LYS A 532 -2.06 -38.86 3.21
CA LYS A 532 -0.83 -38.22 2.72
C LYS A 532 0.18 -38.03 3.85
N THR A 533 1.44 -38.04 3.47
CA THR A 533 2.54 -37.54 4.29
C THR A 533 2.88 -36.14 3.78
N VAL A 534 2.82 -35.15 4.66
CA VAL A 534 3.23 -33.78 4.38
C VAL A 534 4.62 -33.51 4.95
N ASP A 535 5.36 -32.58 4.34
CA ASP A 535 6.76 -32.33 4.65
C ASP A 535 7.05 -30.83 4.88
N TRP A 536 7.66 -30.51 6.02
CA TRP A 536 8.17 -29.20 6.37
C TRP A 536 9.70 -29.23 6.41
N PHE A 537 10.30 -29.31 5.22
CA PHE A 537 11.76 -29.34 5.03
C PHE A 537 12.47 -30.45 5.82
N GLY A 538 11.98 -31.67 5.68
CA GLY A 538 12.51 -32.89 6.31
C GLY A 538 11.72 -33.34 7.54
N LYS A 539 10.95 -32.44 8.18
CA LYS A 539 10.03 -32.82 9.25
C LYS A 539 8.70 -33.26 8.66
N THR A 540 8.40 -34.56 8.76
CA THR A 540 7.27 -35.18 8.07
C THR A 540 6.13 -35.56 9.01
N PHE A 541 4.90 -35.44 8.51
CA PHE A 541 3.67 -35.71 9.25
C PHE A 541 2.74 -36.59 8.40
N GLN A 542 2.31 -37.72 8.94
CA GLN A 542 1.32 -38.59 8.32
C GLN A 542 -0.08 -38.20 8.77
N ILE A 543 -0.92 -37.77 7.83
CA ILE A 543 -2.28 -37.34 8.10
C ILE A 543 -3.23 -38.54 8.02
N VAL A 544 -3.96 -38.81 9.10
CA VAL A 544 -4.90 -39.94 9.20
C VAL A 544 -6.32 -39.47 9.46
N GLU A 545 -7.30 -40.28 9.06
CA GLU A 545 -8.72 -39.95 9.28
C GLU A 545 -9.12 -40.06 10.75
N LYS A 546 -8.73 -41.16 11.40
CA LYS A 546 -9.14 -41.54 12.76
C LYS A 546 -7.95 -42.07 13.54
N GLY A 547 -8.01 -41.96 14.87
CA GLY A 547 -6.98 -42.42 15.77
C GLY A 547 -6.69 -41.37 16.84
N LYS A 548 -5.53 -41.48 17.48
CA LYS A 548 -5.00 -40.43 18.36
C LYS A 548 -3.76 -39.83 17.69
N THR A 549 -3.66 -38.52 17.74
CA THR A 549 -2.43 -37.84 17.31
C THR A 549 -1.26 -38.25 18.18
N ASN A 550 -0.15 -38.61 17.53
CA ASN A 550 1.12 -38.96 18.14
C ASN A 550 2.22 -38.09 17.55
N TRP A 551 2.50 -37.01 18.26
CA TRP A 551 3.55 -36.05 17.92
C TRP A 551 4.98 -36.54 18.12
N LYS A 552 5.17 -37.62 18.90
CA LYS A 552 6.49 -38.20 19.20
C LYS A 552 6.94 -39.24 18.16
N GLY A 553 6.10 -39.57 17.18
CA GLY A 553 6.44 -40.47 16.07
C GLY A 553 7.38 -39.84 15.04
N ASN A 554 7.97 -40.68 14.18
CA ASN A 554 8.71 -40.24 12.99
C ASN A 554 8.34 -41.13 11.78
N PRO A 555 7.45 -40.68 10.85
CA PRO A 555 6.74 -39.40 10.88
C PRO A 555 5.77 -39.28 12.06
N ALA A 556 5.47 -38.06 12.48
CA ALA A 556 4.40 -37.82 13.45
C ALA A 556 3.05 -38.19 12.82
N ILE A 557 2.16 -38.86 13.55
CA ILE A 557 0.84 -39.25 13.05
C ILE A 557 -0.17 -38.24 13.59
N VAL A 558 -0.89 -37.55 12.72
CA VAL A 558 -1.84 -36.48 13.12
C VAL A 558 -3.20 -36.73 12.51
N THR A 559 -4.27 -36.61 13.30
CA THR A 559 -5.63 -36.71 12.75
C THR A 559 -5.96 -35.49 11.90
N ILE A 560 -6.81 -35.66 10.88
CA ILE A 560 -7.21 -34.52 10.04
C ILE A 560 -7.93 -33.41 10.82
N LYS A 561 -8.61 -33.76 11.92
CA LYS A 561 -9.28 -32.79 12.79
C LYS A 561 -8.26 -31.94 13.53
N ASP A 562 -7.32 -32.58 14.23
CA ASP A 562 -6.25 -31.88 14.96
C ASP A 562 -5.39 -31.04 14.01
N TRP A 563 -5.10 -31.56 12.80
CA TRP A 563 -4.31 -30.85 11.80
C TRP A 563 -4.96 -29.56 11.30
N VAL A 564 -6.28 -29.53 11.19
CA VAL A 564 -7.03 -28.33 10.78
C VAL A 564 -7.23 -27.38 11.96
N GLU A 565 -7.63 -27.90 13.13
CA GLU A 565 -7.95 -27.11 14.32
C GLU A 565 -6.74 -26.38 14.91
N MET A 566 -5.51 -26.83 14.64
CA MET A 566 -4.31 -26.08 15.03
C MET A 566 -4.04 -24.86 14.14
N GLN A 567 -4.59 -24.82 12.92
CA GLN A 567 -4.34 -23.79 11.91
C GLN A 567 -5.45 -22.75 11.81
N LEU A 568 -6.62 -23.03 12.39
CA LEU A 568 -7.79 -22.16 12.32
C LEU A 568 -8.18 -21.63 13.70
N PRO A 569 -8.73 -20.40 13.79
CA PRO A 569 -9.27 -19.87 15.02
C PRO A 569 -10.30 -20.81 15.64
N THR A 570 -10.55 -20.66 16.94
CA THR A 570 -11.53 -21.50 17.66
C THR A 570 -12.88 -21.48 16.94
N GLN A 571 -13.42 -22.67 16.64
CA GLN A 571 -14.73 -22.79 15.99
C GLN A 571 -15.83 -22.25 16.89
N GLY A 572 -16.60 -21.28 16.40
CA GLY A 572 -17.72 -20.71 17.15
C GLY A 572 -18.37 -19.52 16.46
N LYS A 573 -19.59 -19.17 16.89
CA LYS A 573 -20.30 -18.00 16.38
C LYS A 573 -19.95 -16.78 17.24
N PRO A 574 -19.42 -15.68 16.67
CA PRO A 574 -19.17 -14.45 17.41
C PRO A 574 -20.39 -14.00 18.22
N GLY A 575 -20.19 -13.78 19.52
CA GLY A 575 -21.24 -13.36 20.45
C GLY A 575 -22.41 -14.35 20.60
N HIS A 576 -22.21 -15.61 20.18
CA HIS A 576 -23.24 -16.64 20.09
C HIS A 576 -24.47 -16.23 19.25
N LYS A 577 -24.25 -15.42 18.19
CA LYS A 577 -25.32 -14.94 17.30
C LYS A 577 -25.41 -15.76 16.01
N ASP A 578 -26.64 -16.06 15.59
CA ASP A 578 -26.91 -16.84 14.39
C ASP A 578 -26.92 -16.01 13.10
N ASP A 579 -27.20 -14.70 13.22
CA ASP A 579 -27.28 -13.76 12.12
C ASP A 579 -26.00 -12.91 11.99
N GLU A 580 -25.68 -12.52 10.76
CA GLU A 580 -24.46 -11.77 10.41
C GLU A 580 -24.37 -10.43 11.17
N ALA A 581 -25.48 -9.68 11.24
CA ALA A 581 -25.51 -8.39 11.92
C ALA A 581 -25.28 -8.51 13.43
N GLY A 582 -25.86 -9.52 14.07
CA GLY A 582 -25.63 -9.84 15.48
C GLY A 582 -24.17 -10.23 15.74
N GLN A 583 -23.56 -11.02 14.86
CA GLN A 583 -22.14 -11.37 14.97
C GLN A 583 -21.25 -10.13 14.86
N ILE A 584 -21.51 -9.23 13.91
CA ILE A 584 -20.78 -7.96 13.74
C ILE A 584 -20.87 -7.10 15.01
N LYS A 585 -22.09 -6.87 15.51
CA LYS A 585 -22.34 -6.04 16.70
C LYS A 585 -21.84 -6.65 18.00
N SER A 586 -21.57 -7.96 18.03
CA SER A 586 -20.96 -8.59 19.20
C SER A 586 -19.50 -8.23 19.39
N TYR A 587 -18.83 -7.80 18.31
CA TYR A 587 -17.43 -7.39 18.31
C TYR A 587 -16.46 -8.45 18.89
N ASP A 588 -16.87 -9.72 18.84
CA ASP A 588 -16.15 -10.86 19.39
C ASP A 588 -15.12 -11.41 18.38
N ALA A 589 -13.84 -11.27 18.74
CA ALA A 589 -12.69 -11.76 17.98
C ALA A 589 -12.18 -13.13 18.43
N THR A 590 -12.82 -13.78 19.42
CA THR A 590 -12.28 -15.01 20.04
C THR A 590 -12.59 -16.28 19.26
N VAL A 591 -13.56 -16.22 18.33
CA VAL A 591 -14.05 -17.37 17.57
C VAL A 591 -14.32 -17.01 16.11
N LEU A 592 -14.30 -18.04 15.25
CA LEU A 592 -14.68 -17.95 13.84
C LEU A 592 -15.74 -19.00 13.51
N ASP A 593 -16.81 -18.62 12.82
CA ASP A 593 -17.93 -19.50 12.50
C ASP A 593 -17.59 -20.44 11.34
N TRP A 594 -16.40 -21.04 11.27
CA TRP A 594 -16.09 -22.10 10.31
C TRP A 594 -16.71 -23.44 10.75
N ALA A 595 -16.95 -24.37 9.85
CA ALA A 595 -17.67 -25.61 10.16
C ALA A 595 -17.08 -26.85 9.47
N TRP A 596 -17.52 -28.03 9.90
CA TRP A 596 -17.18 -29.31 9.28
C TRP A 596 -18.33 -29.86 8.43
N LYS A 597 -18.02 -30.28 7.20
CA LYS A 597 -18.86 -31.13 6.36
C LYS A 597 -18.18 -32.49 6.20
N GLY A 598 -18.44 -33.41 7.12
CA GLY A 598 -17.68 -34.66 7.23
C GLY A 598 -16.22 -34.39 7.59
N ASN A 599 -15.29 -34.75 6.69
CA ASN A 599 -13.85 -34.49 6.82
C ASN A 599 -13.38 -33.25 6.06
N THR A 600 -14.30 -32.50 5.44
CA THR A 600 -14.02 -31.23 4.75
C THR A 600 -14.29 -30.06 5.69
N ALA A 601 -13.28 -29.25 5.99
CA ALA A 601 -13.44 -27.97 6.70
C ALA A 601 -14.00 -26.93 5.73
N THR A 602 -14.92 -26.11 6.21
CA THR A 602 -15.61 -25.07 5.42
C THR A 602 -15.54 -23.74 6.14
N THR A 603 -15.41 -22.65 5.39
CA THR A 603 -15.39 -21.26 5.86
C THR A 603 -16.63 -20.92 6.67
N GLU A 604 -16.65 -19.76 7.31
CA GLU A 604 -17.91 -19.13 7.71
C GLU A 604 -18.84 -18.90 6.51
N LYS A 605 -20.11 -18.63 6.82
CA LYS A 605 -21.07 -18.30 5.77
C LYS A 605 -20.65 -17.00 5.11
N GLU A 606 -20.59 -17.00 3.80
CA GLU A 606 -20.31 -15.82 3.00
C GLU A 606 -21.21 -14.65 3.34
N SER A 607 -20.61 -13.46 3.39
CA SER A 607 -21.32 -12.22 3.69
C SER A 607 -22.53 -12.01 2.78
N THR A 608 -23.63 -11.62 3.39
CA THR A 608 -24.87 -11.22 2.70
C THR A 608 -24.97 -9.71 2.51
N ILE A 609 -24.07 -8.96 3.13
CA ILE A 609 -23.99 -7.50 3.04
C ILE A 609 -23.22 -7.13 1.78
N ALA A 610 -23.84 -6.32 0.92
CA ALA A 610 -23.17 -5.80 -0.28
C ALA A 610 -22.21 -4.66 0.09
N ASN A 611 -21.00 -4.69 -0.47
CA ASN A 611 -19.97 -3.66 -0.37
C ASN A 611 -19.38 -3.44 -1.78
N PRO A 612 -19.04 -2.20 -2.20
CA PRO A 612 -18.43 -1.97 -3.52
C PRO A 612 -17.13 -2.75 -3.73
N LYS A 613 -16.40 -3.08 -2.65
CA LYS A 613 -15.12 -3.80 -2.67
C LYS A 613 -15.28 -5.33 -2.64
N TYR A 614 -16.46 -5.83 -2.22
CA TYR A 614 -16.75 -7.26 -2.17
C TYR A 614 -18.25 -7.56 -2.28
N LYS A 615 -18.61 -8.37 -3.28
CA LYS A 615 -19.94 -8.98 -3.43
C LYS A 615 -19.76 -10.48 -3.55
N SER A 616 -20.21 -11.24 -2.57
CA SER A 616 -20.09 -12.70 -2.60
C SER A 616 -20.86 -13.31 -3.78
N LYS A 617 -20.25 -14.30 -4.43
CA LYS A 617 -20.91 -15.10 -5.48
C LYS A 617 -21.89 -16.14 -4.92
N THR A 618 -21.77 -16.45 -3.63
CA THR A 618 -22.56 -17.47 -2.93
C THR A 618 -23.00 -16.98 -1.55
N PRO A 619 -23.78 -15.89 -1.46
CA PRO A 619 -24.15 -15.27 -0.17
C PRO A 619 -24.83 -16.28 0.78
N GLY A 620 -24.40 -16.32 2.03
CA GLY A 620 -24.95 -17.22 3.07
C GLY A 620 -24.51 -18.68 2.98
N GLU A 621 -23.76 -19.06 1.93
CA GLU A 621 -23.21 -20.41 1.77
C GLU A 621 -21.81 -20.51 2.38
N ARG A 622 -21.37 -21.72 2.70
CA ARG A 622 -20.00 -21.99 3.19
C ARG A 622 -19.17 -22.57 2.06
N GLN A 623 -17.93 -22.15 1.94
CA GLN A 623 -17.00 -22.66 0.95
C GLN A 623 -15.99 -23.63 1.57
N PRO A 624 -15.47 -24.62 0.84
CA PRO A 624 -14.39 -25.46 1.34
C PRO A 624 -13.13 -24.65 1.64
N ILE A 625 -12.51 -24.88 2.80
CA ILE A 625 -11.18 -24.35 3.11
C ILE A 625 -10.15 -25.21 2.38
N LEU A 626 -9.24 -24.56 1.67
CA LEU A 626 -8.20 -25.20 0.88
C LEU A 626 -6.88 -25.27 1.66
N PHE A 627 -6.09 -26.29 1.38
CA PHE A 627 -4.78 -26.54 1.96
C PHE A 627 -3.77 -26.87 0.86
N GLU A 628 -2.53 -26.41 1.01
CA GLU A 628 -1.46 -26.78 0.08
C GLU A 628 -1.12 -28.27 0.26
N PRO A 629 -1.17 -29.08 -0.80
CA PRO A 629 -1.17 -30.54 -0.67
C PRO A 629 0.16 -31.17 -0.24
N THR A 630 1.30 -30.47 -0.33
CA THR A 630 2.63 -31.02 0.03
C THR A 630 3.05 -30.69 1.46
N THR A 631 2.61 -29.55 1.97
CA THR A 631 2.89 -29.04 3.32
C THR A 631 1.69 -29.22 4.26
N GLY A 632 0.48 -29.37 3.74
CA GLY A 632 -0.75 -29.42 4.52
C GLY A 632 -1.12 -28.09 5.18
N LYS A 633 -0.41 -27.00 4.87
CA LYS A 633 -0.69 -25.66 5.39
C LYS A 633 -1.94 -25.07 4.74
N VAL A 634 -2.74 -24.32 5.50
CA VAL A 634 -3.91 -23.61 4.97
C VAL A 634 -3.52 -22.73 3.79
N SER A 635 -4.39 -22.63 2.78
CA SER A 635 -4.15 -21.77 1.63
C SER A 635 -4.39 -20.32 2.03
N TRP A 636 -3.47 -19.43 1.72
CA TRP A 636 -3.59 -18.01 2.00
C TRP A 636 -4.16 -17.25 0.79
N PRO A 637 -5.10 -16.30 0.99
CA PRO A 637 -5.85 -16.05 2.22
C PRO A 637 -6.90 -17.13 2.50
N HIS A 638 -7.18 -17.41 3.77
CA HIS A 638 -8.22 -18.38 4.16
C HIS A 638 -9.53 -17.72 4.60
N LEU A 639 -9.48 -16.41 4.84
CA LEU A 639 -10.61 -15.56 5.17
C LEU A 639 -11.14 -14.86 3.92
N ARG A 640 -12.37 -14.37 4.03
CA ARG A 640 -13.05 -13.58 2.99
C ARG A 640 -13.72 -12.37 3.60
N PRO A 641 -13.93 -11.28 2.85
CA PRO A 641 -14.46 -10.05 3.41
C PRO A 641 -15.87 -10.19 4.03
N HIS A 642 -16.04 -9.62 5.21
CA HIS A 642 -17.30 -9.45 5.94
C HIS A 642 -17.39 -8.00 6.43
N PHE A 643 -18.16 -7.18 5.72
CA PHE A 643 -18.18 -5.73 5.93
C PHE A 643 -18.50 -5.36 7.39
N GLY A 644 -17.60 -4.62 8.04
CA GLY A 644 -17.74 -4.13 9.41
C GLY A 644 -17.48 -5.16 10.50
N LYS A 645 -17.20 -6.43 10.16
CA LYS A 645 -16.91 -7.48 11.14
C LYS A 645 -15.47 -7.39 11.61
N ARG A 646 -15.27 -7.38 12.93
CA ARG A 646 -13.94 -7.46 13.55
C ARG A 646 -13.26 -8.78 13.14
N VAL A 647 -12.00 -8.71 12.74
CA VAL A 647 -11.22 -9.92 12.49
C VAL A 647 -10.91 -10.64 13.81
N MET A 648 -10.74 -11.95 13.74
CA MET A 648 -10.50 -12.79 14.91
C MET A 648 -9.01 -12.83 15.29
N PHE A 649 -8.73 -13.16 16.54
CA PHE A 649 -7.38 -13.49 16.99
C PHE A 649 -6.89 -14.76 16.28
N SER A 650 -5.56 -14.89 16.18
CA SER A 650 -4.94 -16.10 15.66
C SER A 650 -5.30 -17.33 16.51
N PRO A 651 -5.19 -18.55 15.96
CA PRO A 651 -5.47 -19.78 16.71
C PRO A 651 -4.72 -19.80 18.05
N ASN A 652 -5.44 -19.87 19.17
CA ASN A 652 -4.90 -19.81 20.54
C ASN A 652 -4.08 -18.54 20.87
N HIS A 653 -4.30 -17.41 20.20
CA HIS A 653 -3.45 -16.23 20.30
C HIS A 653 -1.96 -16.53 19.99
N ASN A 654 -1.72 -17.50 19.10
CA ASN A 654 -0.38 -17.86 18.66
C ASN A 654 0.26 -16.65 17.93
N PRO A 655 1.44 -16.16 18.35
CA PRO A 655 2.12 -15.06 17.67
C PRO A 655 2.70 -15.46 16.30
N ALA A 656 2.76 -16.76 15.98
CA ALA A 656 3.28 -17.27 14.71
C ALA A 656 2.42 -18.39 14.09
N PRO A 657 1.17 -18.09 13.70
CA PRO A 657 0.19 -19.09 13.24
C PRO A 657 0.54 -19.69 11.88
N TRP A 658 1.45 -19.10 11.11
CA TRP A 658 1.99 -19.71 9.89
C TRP A 658 3.28 -20.47 10.16
N LEU A 659 4.21 -19.88 10.92
CA LEU A 659 5.56 -20.43 11.10
C LEU A 659 5.64 -21.50 12.19
N GLU A 660 4.83 -21.40 13.24
CA GLU A 660 4.91 -22.20 14.47
C GLU A 660 3.54 -22.73 14.93
N MET A 661 2.88 -23.49 14.05
CA MET A 661 1.55 -24.07 14.31
C MET A 661 1.55 -25.16 15.38
N ILE A 662 2.69 -25.78 15.65
CA ILE A 662 2.84 -26.86 16.62
C ILE A 662 3.57 -26.33 17.86
N HIS A 663 2.90 -26.40 19.01
CA HIS A 663 3.40 -25.96 20.30
C HIS A 663 2.87 -26.92 21.36
N GLN A 664 3.76 -27.69 22.00
CA GLN A 664 3.39 -28.81 22.87
C GLN A 664 4.07 -28.79 24.23
N ASN A 665 3.32 -29.22 25.24
CA ASN A 665 3.84 -29.58 26.54
C ASN A 665 4.66 -30.88 26.46
N GLU A 666 5.41 -31.20 27.51
CA GLU A 666 6.26 -32.42 27.56
C GLU A 666 5.45 -33.73 27.42
N ASP A 667 4.19 -33.71 27.86
CA ASP A 667 3.26 -34.83 27.76
C ASP A 667 2.65 -35.00 26.35
N GLY A 668 2.89 -34.04 25.44
CA GLY A 668 2.36 -34.01 24.07
C GLY A 668 0.99 -33.35 23.93
N SER A 669 0.43 -32.80 25.01
CA SER A 669 -0.75 -31.93 24.95
C SER A 669 -0.41 -30.56 24.34
N ARG A 670 -1.42 -29.83 23.84
CA ARG A 670 -1.23 -28.50 23.25
C ARG A 670 -0.81 -27.49 24.32
N SER A 671 0.21 -26.71 24.05
CA SER A 671 0.68 -25.63 24.91
C SER A 671 -0.13 -24.34 24.71
N VAL A 672 -0.18 -23.49 25.72
CA VAL A 672 -0.63 -22.09 25.59
C VAL A 672 0.55 -21.12 25.37
N ASP A 673 1.77 -21.58 25.63
CA ASP A 673 3.00 -20.82 25.40
C ASP A 673 3.42 -20.88 23.92
N PRO A 674 4.22 -19.90 23.44
CA PRO A 674 4.86 -19.95 22.14
C PRO A 674 5.71 -21.22 21.97
N ALA A 675 5.84 -21.66 20.70
CA ALA A 675 6.58 -22.86 20.38
C ALA A 675 8.03 -22.79 20.85
N ARG A 676 8.60 -23.94 21.21
CA ARG A 676 10.02 -24.02 21.54
C ARG A 676 10.85 -23.86 20.27
N PRO A 677 12.08 -23.32 20.38
CA PRO A 677 12.99 -23.26 19.24
C PRO A 677 13.16 -24.65 18.60
N GLY A 678 13.01 -24.73 17.27
CA GLY A 678 13.07 -25.97 16.48
C GLY A 678 11.86 -26.90 16.59
N GLU A 679 10.82 -26.58 17.35
CA GLU A 679 9.66 -27.45 17.57
C GLU A 679 8.88 -27.75 16.28
N ASN A 680 8.97 -26.90 15.26
CA ASN A 680 8.37 -27.06 13.93
C ASN A 680 9.43 -27.45 12.86
N GLY A 681 10.60 -27.91 13.28
CA GLY A 681 11.71 -28.29 12.39
C GLY A 681 12.41 -27.07 11.78
N VAL A 682 12.93 -27.22 10.56
CA VAL A 682 13.59 -26.11 9.82
C VAL A 682 12.63 -24.95 9.56
N TRP A 683 11.32 -25.21 9.57
CA TRP A 683 10.30 -24.18 9.39
C TRP A 683 10.21 -23.21 10.58
N SER A 684 10.50 -23.67 11.81
CA SER A 684 10.38 -22.88 13.04
C SER A 684 10.94 -21.47 12.91
N LEU A 685 10.21 -20.47 13.40
CA LEU A 685 10.67 -19.09 13.43
C LEU A 685 12.02 -19.03 14.16
N CYS A 686 12.09 -19.64 15.34
CA CYS A 686 13.31 -19.78 16.12
C CYS A 686 14.01 -21.14 15.85
N PRO A 687 15.29 -21.17 15.40
CA PRO A 687 16.04 -22.42 15.19
C PRO A 687 16.28 -23.22 16.49
N GLU A 688 16.43 -24.55 16.40
CA GLU A 688 16.54 -25.49 17.55
C GLU A 688 17.56 -25.09 18.65
N ASN A 689 18.62 -24.35 18.29
CA ASN A 689 19.68 -23.95 19.23
C ASN A 689 19.70 -22.43 19.51
N ALA A 690 18.62 -21.70 19.22
CA ALA A 690 18.53 -20.28 19.54
C ALA A 690 18.48 -20.08 21.06
N GLY A 691 19.19 -19.07 21.57
CA GLY A 691 19.00 -18.59 22.95
C GLY A 691 17.57 -18.08 23.12
N ARG A 692 17.00 -18.12 24.32
CA ARG A 692 15.63 -17.66 24.57
C ARG A 692 15.60 -16.53 25.60
N LYS A 693 14.85 -15.47 25.31
CA LYS A 693 14.61 -14.32 26.19
C LYS A 693 13.12 -14.09 26.31
N TYR A 694 12.69 -13.72 27.51
CA TYR A 694 11.29 -13.43 27.82
C TYR A 694 11.18 -12.02 28.35
N TYR A 695 10.20 -11.26 27.86
CA TYR A 695 9.86 -9.94 28.37
C TYR A 695 8.36 -9.87 28.65
N ASN A 696 8.02 -9.45 29.86
CA ASN A 696 6.64 -9.17 30.25
C ASN A 696 6.44 -7.64 30.25
N LEU A 697 5.74 -7.14 29.25
CA LEU A 697 5.56 -5.73 28.95
C LEU A 697 4.19 -5.27 29.42
N HIS A 698 4.17 -4.18 30.19
CA HIS A 698 2.95 -3.47 30.55
C HIS A 698 2.92 -2.13 29.82
N PHE A 699 1.81 -1.84 29.14
CA PHE A 699 1.52 -0.51 28.64
C PHE A 699 0.65 0.23 29.65
N ILE A 700 1.16 1.36 30.14
CA ILE A 700 0.54 2.11 31.21
C ILE A 700 0.35 3.57 30.83
N ASN A 701 -0.73 4.17 31.33
CA ASN A 701 -0.93 5.61 31.35
C ASN A 701 -0.42 6.18 32.68
N VAL A 702 0.55 7.08 32.61
CA VAL A 702 1.12 7.82 33.74
C VAL A 702 1.51 9.23 33.32
N PRO A 703 1.38 10.25 34.20
CA PRO A 703 1.86 11.59 33.87
C PRO A 703 3.37 11.57 33.59
N ILE A 704 3.84 12.24 32.54
CA ILE A 704 5.27 12.34 32.20
C ILE A 704 5.68 13.81 32.27
N GLU A 705 6.63 14.14 33.14
CA GLU A 705 7.26 15.45 33.12
C GLU A 705 8.23 15.54 31.93
N ILE A 706 7.83 16.29 30.90
CA ILE A 706 8.64 16.50 29.68
C ILE A 706 9.80 17.44 29.98
N SER A 707 9.55 18.47 30.79
CA SER A 707 10.60 19.40 31.23
C SER A 707 10.39 19.84 32.67
N LYS A 708 11.51 19.91 33.40
CA LYS A 708 11.55 20.49 34.75
C LYS A 708 11.12 21.96 34.70
N GLY A 709 10.52 22.44 35.78
CA GLY A 709 10.21 23.86 35.93
C GLY A 709 11.49 24.71 35.94
N GLU A 710 11.45 25.87 35.29
CA GLU A 710 12.58 26.80 35.22
C GLU A 710 12.19 28.15 35.85
N GLY A 711 12.84 28.50 36.96
CA GLY A 711 12.57 29.73 37.70
C GLY A 711 11.14 29.80 38.25
N LYS A 712 10.27 30.58 37.59
CA LYS A 712 8.83 30.71 37.92
C LYS A 712 7.93 29.89 37.01
N GLU A 713 8.46 29.38 35.90
CA GLU A 713 7.67 28.58 34.97
C GLU A 713 7.46 27.17 35.56
N PRO A 714 6.21 26.68 35.61
CA PRO A 714 5.92 25.34 36.10
C PRO A 714 6.51 24.28 35.17
N PRO A 715 6.71 23.04 35.66
CA PRO A 715 7.09 21.93 34.81
C PRO A 715 6.04 21.69 33.72
N ILE A 716 6.52 21.30 32.53
CA ILE A 716 5.64 20.85 31.44
C ILE A 716 5.37 19.37 31.68
N VAL A 717 4.10 19.04 31.93
CA VAL A 717 3.66 17.68 32.24
C VAL A 717 2.64 17.25 31.20
N ASP A 718 2.94 16.16 30.51
CA ASP A 718 1.92 15.39 29.82
C ASP A 718 1.13 14.60 30.85
N LYS A 719 -0.15 14.93 31.00
CA LYS A 719 -1.01 14.30 32.02
C LYS A 719 -1.47 12.91 31.61
N LEU A 720 -1.39 12.57 30.33
CA LEU A 720 -1.87 11.33 29.73
C LEU A 720 -0.72 10.56 29.07
N GLY A 721 0.50 10.71 29.60
CA GLY A 721 1.69 10.08 29.05
C GLY A 721 1.53 8.56 28.96
N LEU A 722 1.93 8.01 27.82
CA LEU A 722 1.80 6.58 27.51
C LEU A 722 3.21 5.98 27.41
N ILE A 723 3.44 4.87 28.12
CA ILE A 723 4.77 4.26 28.17
C ILE A 723 4.69 2.73 28.33
N TYR A 724 5.63 2.04 27.69
CA TYR A 724 5.90 0.62 27.95
C TYR A 724 6.88 0.47 29.11
N VAL A 725 6.60 -0.44 30.03
CA VAL A 725 7.47 -0.81 31.14
C VAL A 725 7.59 -2.32 31.26
N LEU A 726 8.68 -2.80 31.86
CA LEU A 726 8.71 -4.17 32.34
C LEU A 726 7.78 -4.28 33.54
N HIS A 727 7.01 -5.37 33.62
CA HIS A 727 6.08 -5.59 34.72
C HIS A 727 6.77 -5.49 36.09
N GLU A 728 7.98 -6.02 36.22
CA GLU A 728 8.76 -5.96 37.45
C GLU A 728 9.24 -4.55 37.83
N GLU A 729 9.24 -3.59 36.90
CA GLU A 729 9.69 -2.21 37.11
C GLU A 729 8.52 -1.23 37.30
N GLU A 730 7.30 -1.64 36.95
CA GLU A 730 6.12 -0.77 36.87
C GLU A 730 5.86 0.02 38.17
N GLU A 731 5.89 -0.66 39.32
CA GLU A 731 5.61 -0.02 40.61
C GLU A 731 6.61 1.12 40.90
N ALA A 732 7.88 0.94 40.51
CA ALA A 732 8.91 1.96 40.67
C ALA A 732 8.70 3.12 39.69
N VAL A 733 8.35 2.83 38.43
CA VAL A 733 8.08 3.85 37.40
C VAL A 733 6.87 4.71 37.76
N ARG A 734 5.81 4.12 38.32
CA ARG A 734 4.64 4.87 38.78
C ARG A 734 4.99 5.84 39.91
N LYS A 735 5.86 5.44 40.84
CA LYS A 735 6.25 6.27 42.00
C LYS A 735 7.30 7.33 41.67
N ASN A 736 8.16 7.10 40.69
CA ASN A 736 9.31 7.96 40.40
C ASN A 736 9.31 8.43 38.94
N ASN A 737 9.11 9.74 38.74
CA ASN A 737 9.14 10.34 37.41
C ASN A 737 10.50 10.19 36.70
N ASP A 738 11.61 10.13 37.42
CA ASP A 738 12.94 9.94 36.82
C ASP A 738 13.11 8.55 36.16
N LEU A 739 12.19 7.62 36.40
CA LEU A 739 12.17 6.29 35.78
C LEU A 739 11.22 6.21 34.57
N ARG A 740 10.53 7.30 34.21
CA ARG A 740 9.57 7.35 33.08
C ARG A 740 10.30 7.70 31.78
N TYR A 741 11.15 6.79 31.31
CA TYR A 741 11.88 6.89 30.06
C TYR A 741 11.56 5.72 29.12
N PRO A 742 11.75 5.86 27.79
CA PRO A 742 11.41 4.80 26.85
C PRO A 742 12.09 3.47 27.19
N LEU A 743 11.33 2.38 27.16
CA LEU A 743 11.84 1.04 27.46
C LEU A 743 12.97 0.65 26.49
N VAL A 744 14.07 0.13 27.04
CA VAL A 744 15.18 -0.43 26.27
C VAL A 744 15.49 -1.84 26.77
N PHE A 745 15.20 -2.84 25.94
CA PHE A 745 15.62 -4.22 26.19
C PHE A 745 16.80 -4.62 25.28
N ARG A 746 17.46 -5.73 25.60
CA ARG A 746 18.65 -6.21 24.88
C ARG A 746 18.59 -7.72 24.66
N ALA A 747 18.73 -8.14 23.41
CA ALA A 747 18.91 -9.54 23.03
C ALA A 747 20.21 -9.71 22.23
N SER A 748 20.76 -10.92 22.22
CA SER A 748 21.90 -11.27 21.38
C SER A 748 21.44 -11.57 19.96
N VAL A 749 22.31 -11.40 18.96
CA VAL A 749 22.01 -11.86 17.60
C VAL A 749 21.74 -13.36 17.63
N TYR A 750 20.64 -13.78 17.00
CA TYR A 750 20.11 -15.16 17.01
C TYR A 750 19.44 -15.63 18.31
N ASP A 751 19.21 -14.74 19.28
CA ASP A 751 18.26 -15.03 20.34
C ASP A 751 16.82 -15.01 19.77
N CYS A 752 16.03 -15.99 20.21
CA CYS A 752 14.58 -15.99 20.17
C CYS A 752 14.04 -15.13 21.31
N VAL A 753 13.10 -14.24 21.01
CA VAL A 753 12.57 -13.30 22.00
C VAL A 753 11.06 -13.42 22.05
N ASP A 754 10.53 -13.81 23.20
CA ASP A 754 9.09 -13.87 23.47
C ASP A 754 8.66 -12.64 24.27
N TRP A 755 7.69 -11.92 23.75
CA TRP A 755 7.06 -10.78 24.42
C TRP A 755 5.63 -11.10 24.77
N THR A 756 5.25 -10.82 26.00
CA THR A 756 3.85 -10.72 26.41
C THR A 756 3.55 -9.25 26.63
N LEU A 757 2.56 -8.71 25.92
CA LEU A 757 2.09 -7.35 26.09
C LEU A 757 0.75 -7.37 26.83
N THR A 758 0.65 -6.55 27.87
CA THR A 758 -0.59 -6.29 28.60
C THR A 758 -0.91 -4.79 28.51
N SER A 759 -2.14 -4.46 28.12
CA SER A 759 -2.64 -3.09 28.16
C SER A 759 -3.36 -2.81 29.48
N GLU A 760 -2.98 -1.74 30.16
CA GLU A 760 -3.75 -1.16 31.27
C GLU A 760 -4.43 0.14 30.86
N TRP A 761 -4.54 0.39 29.55
CA TRP A 761 -5.24 1.56 29.04
C TRP A 761 -6.74 1.42 29.28
N LEU A 762 -7.37 2.52 29.69
CA LEU A 762 -8.79 2.56 29.92
C LEU A 762 -9.50 2.94 28.61
N ASP A 763 -10.50 2.15 28.24
CA ASP A 763 -11.45 2.56 27.19
C ASP A 763 -12.28 3.75 27.68
N ASP A 764 -12.21 4.88 26.98
CA ASP A 764 -13.02 6.06 27.27
C ASP A 764 -13.30 6.91 26.03
N ASP A 765 -14.44 7.61 26.04
CA ASP A 765 -14.87 8.48 24.92
C ASP A 765 -13.96 9.70 24.71
N PHE A 766 -13.14 10.05 25.70
CA PHE A 766 -12.38 11.29 25.70
C PHE A 766 -10.99 11.15 25.07
N THR A 767 -10.34 10.01 25.26
CA THR A 767 -8.97 9.74 24.81
C THR A 767 -8.90 8.79 23.63
N ASN A 768 -9.92 7.95 23.40
CA ASN A 768 -9.83 6.88 22.41
C ASN A 768 -11.14 6.48 21.72
N PHE A 769 -12.22 7.26 21.84
CA PHE A 769 -13.50 6.97 21.18
C PHE A 769 -13.97 5.50 21.32
N GLN A 770 -13.76 4.88 22.49
CA GLN A 770 -14.09 3.48 22.78
C GLN A 770 -13.30 2.42 21.99
N SER A 771 -12.12 2.76 21.46
CA SER A 771 -11.23 1.84 20.73
C SER A 771 -9.80 1.94 21.25
N SER A 772 -9.57 1.78 22.56
CA SER A 772 -8.23 1.87 23.16
C SER A 772 -7.44 0.58 22.96
N LYS A 773 -7.06 0.40 21.70
CA LYS A 773 -6.29 -0.73 21.21
C LYS A 773 -4.82 -0.41 21.18
N ILE A 774 -4.01 -1.39 21.55
CA ILE A 774 -2.56 -1.27 21.45
C ILE A 774 -1.92 -2.49 20.80
N ASN A 775 -0.80 -2.24 20.15
CA ASN A 775 -0.01 -3.23 19.43
C ASN A 775 1.47 -2.83 19.45
N LEU A 776 2.33 -3.72 18.94
CA LEU A 776 3.76 -3.48 18.77
C LEU A 776 4.18 -3.88 17.36
N HIS A 777 4.84 -2.97 16.65
CA HIS A 777 5.49 -3.24 15.37
C HIS A 777 7.02 -3.24 15.54
N PRO A 778 7.69 -4.41 15.50
CA PRO A 778 9.14 -4.49 15.59
C PRO A 778 9.82 -4.35 14.22
N HIS A 779 10.90 -3.58 14.18
CA HIS A 779 11.76 -3.45 13.00
C HIS A 779 12.98 -4.40 13.09
N PHE A 780 13.46 -4.91 11.96
CA PHE A 780 14.65 -5.76 11.83
C PHE A 780 14.65 -7.09 12.62
N LEU A 781 13.48 -7.60 13.03
CA LEU A 781 13.30 -8.85 13.76
C LEU A 781 12.45 -9.83 12.95
N GLN A 782 12.82 -11.11 12.90
CA GLN A 782 11.96 -12.11 12.25
C GLN A 782 10.70 -12.35 13.10
N PHE A 783 9.53 -12.21 12.49
CA PHE A 783 8.24 -12.57 13.07
C PHE A 783 7.28 -13.07 11.98
N ASP A 784 6.08 -13.44 12.38
CA ASP A 784 4.99 -13.88 11.51
C ASP A 784 3.99 -12.74 11.28
N ASN A 785 3.89 -12.25 10.05
CA ASN A 785 3.04 -11.10 9.72
C ASN A 785 1.54 -11.37 9.87
N GLN A 786 1.12 -12.63 9.99
CA GLN A 786 -0.29 -12.93 10.18
C GLN A 786 -0.80 -12.50 11.56
N SER A 787 0.08 -12.29 12.56
CA SER A 787 -0.32 -11.92 13.93
C SER A 787 0.67 -11.07 14.75
N THR A 788 1.86 -10.73 14.24
CA THR A 788 2.89 -9.98 15.01
C THR A 788 3.51 -8.82 14.23
N ASP A 789 2.79 -8.34 13.23
CA ASP A 789 3.10 -7.11 12.49
C ASP A 789 2.73 -5.85 13.28
N GLY A 790 1.83 -5.94 14.25
CA GLY A 790 1.35 -4.80 15.01
C GLY A 790 0.19 -4.06 14.33
N VAL A 791 -0.21 -4.40 13.12
CA VAL A 791 -1.41 -3.84 12.48
C VAL A 791 -2.19 -4.92 11.76
N ILE A 792 -3.51 -4.75 11.66
CA ILE A 792 -4.40 -5.69 10.98
C ILE A 792 -4.34 -5.45 9.47
N THR A 793 -3.39 -6.10 8.82
CA THR A 793 -3.17 -5.94 7.37
C THR A 793 -3.91 -6.99 6.57
N GLY A 794 -4.72 -6.56 5.60
CA GLY A 794 -5.29 -7.48 4.62
C GLY A 794 -6.17 -8.55 5.29
N MET A 795 -5.84 -9.82 5.09
CA MET A 795 -6.55 -10.97 5.69
C MET A 795 -5.87 -11.53 6.95
N SER A 796 -4.92 -10.79 7.55
CA SER A 796 -4.25 -11.16 8.81
C SER A 796 -5.18 -11.10 10.02
N TYR A 797 -4.80 -11.79 11.09
CA TYR A 797 -5.55 -11.86 12.33
C TYR A 797 -5.51 -10.53 13.11
N GLU A 798 -6.36 -10.42 14.13
CA GLU A 798 -6.32 -9.34 15.11
C GLU A 798 -4.99 -9.39 15.87
N GLN A 799 -4.32 -8.24 15.94
CA GLN A 799 -2.98 -8.10 16.53
C GLN A 799 -2.93 -7.02 17.62
N SER A 800 -4.07 -6.36 17.85
CA SER A 800 -4.25 -5.41 18.92
C SER A 800 -4.99 -6.02 20.09
N ILE A 801 -4.61 -5.61 21.31
CA ILE A 801 -5.26 -5.98 22.56
C ILE A 801 -6.05 -4.82 23.14
#